data_AF-A0A7Y5BTT8-F1
#
_entry.id   AF-A0A7Y5BTT8-F1
#
_cell.length_a   1.000
_cell.length_b   1.000
_cell.length_c   1.000
_cell.angle_alpha   90.00
_cell.angle_beta   90.00
_cell.angle_gamma   90.00
#
_symmetry.space_group_name_H-M   'P 1'
#
loop_
_entity.id
_entity.type
_entity.pdbx_description
1 polymer ?
#
loop_
_entity_poly.entity_id
_entity_poly.type
_entity_poly.pdbx_seq_one_letter_code
_entity_poly.pdbx_strand_id
1 'polypeptide(L)'
;MKNNLALTLLFLALSLSLTVRPARAHANLERATPDINAQLDQAPVIIELIFTEPVEANFSSIEVLDGTGKRIDNDDSTVDAANPFRMTATVRSLADGIYTVSWKTLSLVDSHVTAGVYPFAVGDVDAAALDAAVAASQNFNLSFGEVVYRWLSYLATAVLAGGILFLAVVWHPALKMTGEGPALNPPWRTLAAGAVTLLVVANLLGILFQAGQVAGLAIAPPWHPALHRLLFDTKYGAHWLIRFVLTFVVIRFLVLAKKDQERWLAFAATLGILFTFSLNSHAAAEPQPFFPIAADFLHLLGAAVWVGGLVYLVGGVWAVREVPAPARTRLTARLIPRFSGLAMISVGVIGLTGVYSAYLRVGSFDALTGSLYGRVLLVKTLLFLPMLVLGALNLLHTSPTMRRMAEQATGDGGLVHRFRGLVSAEVGFAILLLLSVGLFTSVPPARAIATETTIRETARADDLEIQLEINPGKVGINTFEVTLMADGAPVTGAKEVGLQFTPTGVDLPPSQITLAEMGEGRYRAEGAFLSLPDTWQVQTSVRREGQFDAFANFTVPVGTTAATAYPWNRVNGILLLAGAALFLVAVRPLEQKKARAWGTVRGPALALAVVAVFVFFLPASVDELLVNPIPPNRESVAEGQALYRVQCLSCHGPTGRGDGPVGLTLIPPPADLYQHTQPGVHPDGRLYHWITNGVAPDSQMPVFKEVLTDEERWHLVNYIRTFARGEEDSTQP
;
A
#
# COMPACT_ATOMS: atom_id res chain seq x y z
N MET A 1 5.58 -34.54 16.96
CA MET A 1 4.82 -33.70 16.00
C MET A 1 4.02 -32.57 16.68
N LYS A 2 3.34 -32.78 17.82
CA LYS A 2 2.53 -31.71 18.46
C LYS A 2 3.33 -30.56 19.10
N ASN A 3 4.50 -30.83 19.68
CA ASN A 3 5.24 -29.81 20.44
C ASN A 3 5.97 -28.77 19.58
N ASN A 4 6.30 -29.09 18.32
CA ASN A 4 7.01 -28.16 17.44
C ASN A 4 6.07 -27.13 16.81
N LEU A 5 4.79 -27.46 16.59
CA LEU A 5 3.81 -26.54 16.01
C LEU A 5 3.44 -25.42 16.98
N ALA A 6 3.33 -25.75 18.28
CA ALA A 6 3.04 -24.78 19.33
C ALA A 6 4.22 -23.81 19.57
N LEU A 7 5.47 -24.31 19.53
CA LEU A 7 6.65 -23.46 19.65
C LEU A 7 6.81 -22.51 18.46
N THR A 8 6.54 -22.98 17.24
CA THR A 8 6.58 -22.13 16.03
C THR A 8 5.48 -21.07 16.04
N LEU A 9 4.26 -21.40 16.50
CA LEU A 9 3.15 -20.43 16.63
C LEU A 9 3.43 -19.39 17.73
N LEU A 10 4.06 -19.80 18.84
CA LEU A 10 4.47 -18.90 19.92
C LEU A 10 5.60 -17.95 19.49
N PHE A 11 6.56 -18.44 18.70
CA PHE A 11 7.63 -17.61 18.12
C PHE A 11 7.09 -16.64 17.06
N LEU A 12 6.12 -17.07 16.24
CA LEU A 12 5.42 -16.21 15.28
C LEU A 12 4.66 -15.08 16.01
N ALA A 13 3.95 -15.42 17.10
CA ALA A 13 3.20 -14.46 17.91
C ALA A 13 4.12 -13.46 18.65
N LEU A 14 5.27 -13.90 19.18
CA LEU A 14 6.25 -13.02 19.83
C LEU A 14 7.01 -12.12 18.84
N SER A 15 7.12 -12.53 17.57
CA SER A 15 7.81 -11.74 16.53
C SER A 15 6.95 -10.63 15.90
N LEU A 16 5.64 -10.60 16.19
CA LEU A 16 4.71 -9.57 15.70
C LEU A 16 4.74 -8.26 16.53
N SER A 17 5.54 -8.16 17.59
CA SER A 17 5.61 -6.97 18.45
C SER A 17 6.75 -6.02 18.04
N LEU A 18 6.75 -5.57 16.79
CA LEU A 18 7.65 -4.50 16.31
C LEU A 18 6.84 -3.41 15.62
N THR A 19 7.17 -2.18 15.98
CA THR A 19 6.47 -0.93 15.70
C THR A 19 6.36 -0.62 14.20
N VAL A 20 5.22 -0.01 13.82
CA VAL A 20 4.64 0.03 12.48
C VAL A 20 4.72 1.45 11.92
N ARG A 21 5.09 1.66 10.64
CA ARG A 21 5.23 3.00 9.98
C ARG A 21 4.33 3.23 8.77
N PRO A 22 3.58 4.35 8.67
CA PRO A 22 2.50 4.53 7.69
C PRO A 22 2.97 4.35 6.25
N ALA A 23 2.23 3.55 5.49
CA ALA A 23 2.36 3.43 4.05
C ALA A 23 1.20 4.19 3.40
N ARG A 24 1.50 5.06 2.44
CA ARG A 24 0.52 5.84 1.69
C ARG A 24 0.24 5.10 0.37
N ALA A 25 -1.03 4.90 0.07
CA ALA A 25 -1.50 4.34 -1.20
C ALA A 25 -2.77 5.11 -1.60
N HIS A 26 -2.96 5.34 -2.90
CA HIS A 26 -3.96 6.18 -3.56
C HIS A 26 -3.67 7.68 -3.45
N ALA A 27 -4.13 8.44 -4.46
CA ALA A 27 -4.19 9.90 -4.42
C ALA A 27 -5.36 10.40 -3.55
N ASN A 28 -5.31 10.07 -2.26
CA ASN A 28 -6.27 10.59 -1.29
C ASN A 28 -6.01 12.08 -1.06
N LEU A 29 -7.09 12.84 -0.84
CA LEU A 29 -7.02 14.24 -0.47
C LEU A 29 -6.28 14.40 0.87
N GLU A 30 -5.15 15.09 0.84
CA GLU A 30 -4.32 15.42 2.00
C GLU A 30 -4.67 16.81 2.56
N ARG A 31 -4.88 17.79 1.67
CA ARG A 31 -5.28 19.16 2.02
C ARG A 31 -6.30 19.71 1.03
N ALA A 32 -7.20 20.55 1.50
CA ALA A 32 -8.12 21.31 0.68
C ALA A 32 -8.09 22.79 1.06
N THR A 33 -8.36 23.67 0.11
CA THR A 33 -8.54 25.10 0.34
C THR A 33 -9.67 25.57 -0.58
N PRO A 34 -10.81 26.03 -0.05
CA PRO A 34 -11.19 26.11 1.35
C PRO A 34 -11.12 24.78 2.08
N ASP A 35 -10.87 24.85 3.39
CA ASP A 35 -10.81 23.67 4.25
C ASP A 35 -12.14 22.90 4.20
N ILE A 36 -12.05 21.59 4.41
CA ILE A 36 -13.21 20.70 4.44
C ILE A 36 -14.18 21.16 5.53
N ASN A 37 -15.45 21.40 5.16
CA ASN A 37 -16.53 21.85 6.04
C ASN A 37 -16.34 23.27 6.59
N ALA A 38 -15.41 24.06 6.04
CA ALA A 38 -15.17 25.42 6.51
C ALA A 38 -16.37 26.35 6.24
N GLN A 39 -16.60 27.29 7.16
CA GLN A 39 -17.45 28.46 6.94
C GLN A 39 -16.55 29.67 6.71
N LEU A 40 -16.73 30.35 5.58
CA LEU A 40 -15.89 31.45 5.15
C LEU A 40 -16.67 32.76 5.19
N ASP A 41 -16.08 33.81 5.74
CA ASP A 41 -16.67 35.16 5.70
C ASP A 41 -16.72 35.73 4.28
N GLN A 42 -15.82 35.28 3.40
CA GLN A 42 -15.73 35.75 2.02
C GLN A 42 -15.61 34.57 1.04
N ALA A 43 -16.19 34.75 -0.15
CA ALA A 43 -16.10 33.77 -1.21
C ALA A 43 -14.63 33.55 -1.65
N PRO A 44 -14.16 32.31 -1.76
CA PRO A 44 -12.86 32.00 -2.34
C PRO A 44 -12.90 32.30 -3.85
N VAL A 45 -11.73 32.57 -4.43
CA VAL A 45 -11.56 32.72 -5.89
C VAL A 45 -10.99 31.47 -6.55
N ILE A 46 -10.41 30.58 -5.75
CA ILE A 46 -9.78 29.34 -6.18
C ILE A 46 -10.10 28.23 -5.18
N ILE A 47 -10.36 27.03 -5.70
CA ILE A 47 -10.33 25.79 -4.96
C ILE A 47 -8.99 25.12 -5.24
N GLU A 48 -8.25 24.77 -4.20
CA GLU A 48 -6.98 24.06 -4.27
C GLU A 48 -7.07 22.76 -3.48
N LEU A 49 -6.64 21.66 -4.08
CA LEU A 49 -6.58 20.34 -3.46
C LEU A 49 -5.15 19.79 -3.58
N ILE A 50 -4.62 19.26 -2.48
CA ILE A 50 -3.32 18.58 -2.42
C ILE A 50 -3.57 17.11 -2.08
N PHE A 51 -2.93 16.21 -2.82
CA PHE A 51 -3.11 14.77 -2.68
C PHE A 51 -1.87 14.10 -2.09
N THR A 52 -2.07 12.91 -1.55
CA THR A 52 -1.01 12.04 -1.02
C THR A 52 -0.15 11.37 -2.10
N GLU A 53 -0.59 11.42 -3.36
CA GLU A 53 0.11 10.89 -4.55
C GLU A 53 -0.04 11.85 -5.74
N PRO A 54 0.89 11.82 -6.70
CA PRO A 54 0.78 12.63 -7.89
C PRO A 54 -0.42 12.17 -8.75
N VAL A 55 -1.16 13.12 -9.30
CA VAL A 55 -2.42 12.89 -10.03
C VAL A 55 -2.27 13.17 -11.52
N GLU A 56 -2.97 12.39 -12.34
CA GLU A 56 -2.96 12.54 -13.79
C GLU A 56 -3.88 13.69 -14.22
N ALA A 57 -3.31 14.69 -14.88
CA ALA A 57 -3.99 15.95 -15.21
C ALA A 57 -5.25 15.76 -16.07
N ASN A 58 -5.18 14.88 -17.06
CA ASN A 58 -6.29 14.71 -18.03
C ASN A 58 -7.48 13.88 -17.49
N PHE A 59 -7.32 13.32 -16.30
CA PHE A 59 -8.20 12.34 -15.67
C PHE A 59 -8.67 12.77 -14.29
N SER A 60 -8.24 13.97 -13.86
CA SER A 60 -8.53 14.53 -12.55
C SER A 60 -9.30 15.84 -12.73
N SER A 61 -10.31 16.04 -11.90
CA SER A 61 -11.21 17.18 -11.99
C SER A 61 -11.70 17.62 -10.61
N ILE A 62 -11.99 18.91 -10.49
CA ILE A 62 -12.71 19.58 -9.42
C ILE A 62 -13.97 20.17 -10.03
N GLU A 63 -15.11 19.93 -9.39
CA GLU A 63 -16.38 20.57 -9.68
C GLU A 63 -16.88 21.23 -8.39
N VAL A 64 -17.44 22.43 -8.51
CA VAL A 64 -18.03 23.13 -7.37
C VAL A 64 -19.52 23.32 -7.65
N LEU A 65 -20.34 22.82 -6.75
CA LEU A 65 -21.79 22.77 -6.87
C LEU A 65 -22.45 23.69 -5.83
N ASP A 66 -23.54 24.36 -6.19
CA ASP A 66 -24.39 25.07 -5.23
C ASP A 66 -25.37 24.13 -4.51
N GLY A 67 -26.15 24.66 -3.55
CA GLY A 67 -27.15 23.90 -2.79
C GLY A 67 -28.30 23.30 -3.62
N THR A 68 -28.42 23.62 -4.92
CA THR A 68 -29.36 23.00 -5.86
C THR A 68 -28.73 21.88 -6.70
N GLY A 69 -27.42 21.64 -6.53
CA GLY A 69 -26.64 20.69 -7.31
C GLY A 69 -26.18 21.25 -8.66
N LYS A 70 -26.30 22.56 -8.90
CA LYS A 70 -25.86 23.20 -10.14
C LYS A 70 -24.38 23.54 -10.03
N ARG A 71 -23.62 23.26 -11.09
CA ARG A 71 -22.20 23.59 -11.21
C ARG A 71 -21.97 25.10 -11.33
N ILE A 72 -21.08 25.65 -10.50
CA ILE A 72 -20.81 27.10 -10.38
C ILE A 72 -19.32 27.48 -10.54
N ASP A 73 -18.41 26.52 -10.71
CA ASP A 73 -17.01 26.76 -11.08
C ASP A 73 -16.83 27.09 -12.57
N ASN A 74 -15.61 27.46 -12.95
CA ASN A 74 -15.27 27.85 -14.32
C ASN A 74 -14.91 26.67 -15.25
N ASP A 75 -14.98 25.42 -14.77
CA ASP A 75 -14.61 24.22 -15.54
C ASP A 75 -13.16 24.25 -16.07
N ASP A 76 -12.26 24.76 -15.24
CA ASP A 76 -10.84 24.98 -15.54
C ASP A 76 -9.92 24.22 -14.58
N SER A 77 -10.37 23.03 -14.16
CA SER A 77 -9.56 22.13 -13.34
C SER A 77 -8.20 21.87 -13.98
N THR A 78 -7.15 22.11 -13.22
CA THR A 78 -5.75 22.00 -13.67
C THR A 78 -4.91 21.33 -12.61
N VAL A 79 -4.04 20.41 -13.04
CA VAL A 79 -2.97 19.84 -12.19
C VAL A 79 -1.69 20.61 -12.46
N ASP A 80 -1.00 20.98 -11.40
CA ASP A 80 0.26 21.73 -11.49
C ASP A 80 1.36 20.85 -12.08
N ALA A 81 1.94 21.28 -13.21
CA ALA A 81 2.98 20.53 -13.91
C ALA A 81 4.30 20.46 -13.13
N ALA A 82 4.59 21.43 -12.27
CA ALA A 82 5.76 21.44 -11.40
C ALA A 82 5.52 20.68 -10.09
N ASN A 83 4.26 20.56 -9.68
CA ASN A 83 3.85 19.81 -8.50
C ASN A 83 2.60 18.94 -8.79
N PRO A 84 2.78 17.71 -9.32
CA PRO A 84 1.65 16.87 -9.72
C PRO A 84 0.77 16.38 -8.56
N PHE A 85 1.08 16.74 -7.30
CA PHE A 85 0.24 16.48 -6.13
C PHE A 85 -0.84 17.57 -5.94
N ARG A 86 -0.75 18.68 -6.66
CA ARG A 86 -1.60 19.86 -6.50
C ARG A 86 -2.56 20.02 -7.68
N MET A 87 -3.85 20.16 -7.39
CA MET A 87 -4.90 20.45 -8.37
C MET A 87 -5.68 21.70 -7.97
N THR A 88 -6.05 22.52 -8.95
CA THR A 88 -6.79 23.77 -8.74
C THR A 88 -7.94 23.94 -9.72
N ALA A 89 -9.00 24.63 -9.29
CA ALA A 89 -10.07 25.12 -10.14
C ALA A 89 -10.51 26.52 -9.69
N THR A 90 -10.92 27.39 -10.60
CA THR A 90 -11.38 28.73 -10.25
C THR A 90 -12.90 28.78 -10.13
N VAL A 91 -13.37 29.60 -9.19
CA VAL A 91 -14.79 29.81 -8.93
C VAL A 91 -15.17 31.25 -9.19
N ARG A 92 -16.40 31.47 -9.65
CA ARG A 92 -16.97 32.82 -9.78
C ARG A 92 -17.32 33.35 -8.40
N SER A 93 -17.54 34.67 -8.27
CA SER A 93 -17.99 35.27 -7.01
C SER A 93 -19.20 34.49 -6.46
N LEU A 94 -19.00 33.83 -5.31
CA LEU A 94 -20.02 33.03 -4.66
C LEU A 94 -20.90 33.95 -3.80
N ALA A 95 -22.22 33.72 -3.82
CA ALA A 95 -23.13 34.33 -2.86
C ALA A 95 -23.09 33.56 -1.53
N ASP A 96 -23.69 34.11 -0.48
CA ASP A 96 -23.83 33.40 0.79
C ASP A 96 -24.63 32.10 0.59
N GLY A 97 -24.13 31.00 1.15
CA GLY A 97 -24.72 29.68 1.00
C GLY A 97 -23.74 28.52 1.17
N ILE A 98 -24.27 27.31 1.11
CA ILE A 98 -23.50 26.07 1.20
C ILE A 98 -23.16 25.59 -0.23
N TYR A 99 -21.90 25.28 -0.44
CA TYR A 99 -21.34 24.77 -1.68
C TYR A 99 -20.71 23.40 -1.45
N THR A 100 -20.67 22.58 -2.48
CA THR A 100 -20.03 21.27 -2.44
C THR A 100 -18.89 21.23 -3.44
N VAL A 101 -17.69 20.95 -2.96
CA VAL A 101 -16.55 20.58 -3.82
C VAL A 101 -16.63 19.08 -4.05
N SER A 102 -16.81 18.70 -5.31
CA SER A 102 -16.68 17.33 -5.80
C SER A 102 -15.36 17.21 -6.52
N TRP A 103 -14.52 16.27 -6.12
CA TRP A 103 -13.25 16.04 -6.78
C TRP A 103 -13.09 14.58 -7.14
N LYS A 104 -12.24 14.40 -8.14
CA LYS A 104 -11.92 13.11 -8.67
C LYS A 104 -10.52 13.13 -9.21
N THR A 105 -9.76 12.10 -8.92
CA THR A 105 -8.37 11.99 -9.31
C THR A 105 -8.05 10.60 -9.79
N LEU A 106 -7.14 10.52 -10.74
CA LEU A 106 -6.48 9.27 -11.13
C LEU A 106 -5.03 9.34 -10.67
N SER A 107 -4.59 8.42 -9.82
CA SER A 107 -3.19 8.37 -9.38
C SER A 107 -2.25 8.01 -10.55
N LEU A 108 -1.13 8.72 -10.65
CA LEU A 108 -0.02 8.42 -11.58
C LEU A 108 0.83 7.21 -11.14
N VAL A 109 0.61 6.72 -9.90
CA VAL A 109 1.37 5.64 -9.28
C VAL A 109 0.62 4.32 -9.42
N ASP A 110 -0.60 4.25 -8.88
CA ASP A 110 -1.36 3.00 -8.79
C ASP A 110 -2.55 2.92 -9.75
N SER A 111 -2.84 4.02 -10.45
CA SER A 111 -3.92 4.15 -11.42
C SER A 111 -5.32 3.83 -10.87
N HIS A 112 -5.51 3.95 -9.56
CA HIS A 112 -6.84 3.96 -8.97
C HIS A 112 -7.46 5.34 -9.15
N VAL A 113 -8.78 5.32 -9.38
CA VAL A 113 -9.60 6.52 -9.31
C VAL A 113 -10.01 6.70 -7.85
N THR A 114 -9.64 7.82 -7.27
CA THR A 114 -10.18 8.29 -6.01
C THR A 114 -11.14 9.43 -6.30
N ALA A 115 -12.20 9.50 -5.53
CA ALA A 115 -13.15 10.59 -5.59
C ALA A 115 -13.60 10.92 -4.19
N GLY A 116 -13.95 12.18 -3.98
CA GLY A 116 -14.47 12.66 -2.73
C GLY A 116 -15.33 13.87 -2.96
N VAL A 117 -16.18 14.12 -1.97
CA VAL A 117 -17.03 15.30 -1.92
C VAL A 117 -16.89 15.89 -0.54
N TYR A 118 -16.83 17.22 -0.45
CA TYR A 118 -16.93 17.91 0.81
C TYR A 118 -17.68 19.23 0.66
N PRO A 119 -18.54 19.59 1.63
CA PRO A 119 -19.17 20.89 1.65
C PRO A 119 -18.24 21.98 2.22
N PHE A 120 -18.47 23.23 1.85
CA PHE A 120 -18.02 24.43 2.55
C PHE A 120 -19.10 25.50 2.48
N ALA A 121 -19.06 26.48 3.36
CA ALA A 121 -20.03 27.56 3.41
C ALA A 121 -19.38 28.92 3.16
N VAL A 122 -20.15 29.83 2.56
CA VAL A 122 -19.80 31.24 2.42
C VAL A 122 -20.89 32.05 3.13
N GLY A 123 -20.49 33.00 3.98
CA GLY A 123 -21.40 33.82 4.78
C GLY A 123 -22.05 33.08 5.94
N ASP A 124 -23.12 33.66 6.49
CA ASP A 124 -23.83 33.12 7.65
C ASP A 124 -24.85 32.06 7.19
N VAL A 125 -24.57 30.78 7.47
CA VAL A 125 -25.41 29.64 7.08
C VAL A 125 -25.81 28.81 8.30
N ASP A 126 -26.95 28.13 8.20
CA ASP A 126 -27.43 27.23 9.26
C ASP A 126 -26.49 26.02 9.45
N ALA A 127 -25.92 25.90 10.64
CA ALA A 127 -25.03 24.81 11.03
C ALA A 127 -25.68 23.42 10.87
N ALA A 128 -27.00 23.29 11.13
CA ALA A 128 -27.70 22.01 10.96
C ALA A 128 -27.81 21.58 9.49
N ALA A 129 -27.88 22.54 8.57
CA ALA A 129 -27.89 22.28 7.14
C ALA A 129 -26.49 21.89 6.62
N LEU A 130 -25.43 22.49 7.19
CA LEU A 130 -24.05 22.09 6.91
C LEU A 130 -23.76 20.67 7.40
N ASP A 131 -24.17 20.32 8.62
CA ASP A 131 -24.03 18.98 9.20
C ASP A 131 -24.74 17.90 8.35
N ALA A 132 -25.94 18.21 7.85
CA ALA A 132 -26.67 17.31 6.96
C ALA A 132 -25.95 17.09 5.62
N ALA A 133 -25.32 18.14 5.07
CA ALA A 133 -24.51 18.04 3.84
C ALA A 133 -23.23 17.22 4.06
N VAL A 134 -22.59 17.36 5.22
CA VAL A 134 -21.42 16.55 5.63
C VAL A 134 -21.81 15.08 5.76
N ALA A 135 -22.95 14.77 6.39
CA ALA A 135 -23.42 13.40 6.51
C ALA A 135 -23.73 12.76 5.14
N ALA A 136 -24.23 13.56 4.18
CA ALA A 136 -24.51 13.09 2.83
C ALA A 136 -23.23 12.81 2.00
N SER A 137 -22.17 13.60 2.20
CA SER A 137 -20.90 13.51 1.45
C SER A 137 -20.05 12.28 1.83
N GLN A 138 -20.29 11.68 2.99
CA GLN A 138 -19.56 10.50 3.48
C GLN A 138 -20.01 9.16 2.85
N ASN A 139 -21.04 9.16 1.99
CA ASN A 139 -21.54 7.93 1.36
C ASN A 139 -20.64 7.48 0.18
N PHE A 140 -19.66 6.64 0.48
CA PHE A 140 -18.78 6.00 -0.50
C PHE A 140 -19.57 5.06 -1.44
N ASN A 141 -19.70 5.41 -2.72
CA ASN A 141 -20.35 4.57 -3.72
C ASN A 141 -19.38 3.54 -4.30
N LEU A 142 -19.45 2.30 -3.83
CA LEU A 142 -18.78 1.16 -4.45
C LEU A 142 -19.33 0.92 -5.86
N SER A 143 -18.48 0.96 -6.88
CA SER A 143 -18.87 0.56 -8.23
C SER A 143 -19.08 -0.96 -8.29
N PHE A 144 -20.35 -1.39 -8.30
CA PHE A 144 -20.71 -2.80 -8.47
C PHE A 144 -20.07 -3.42 -9.72
N GLY A 145 -20.02 -2.66 -10.82
CA GLY A 145 -19.38 -3.08 -12.06
C GLY A 145 -17.89 -3.37 -11.90
N GLU A 146 -17.19 -2.60 -11.08
CA GLU A 146 -15.77 -2.80 -10.80
C GLU A 146 -15.51 -4.12 -10.06
N VAL A 147 -16.27 -4.35 -8.99
CA VAL A 147 -16.19 -5.58 -8.20
C VAL A 147 -16.41 -6.80 -9.10
N VAL A 148 -17.42 -6.74 -9.97
CA VAL A 148 -17.78 -7.84 -10.87
C VAL A 148 -16.68 -8.12 -11.88
N TYR A 149 -16.19 -7.12 -12.64
CA TYR A 149 -15.19 -7.43 -13.67
C TYR A 149 -13.88 -7.96 -13.04
N ARG A 150 -13.44 -7.39 -11.91
CA ARG A 150 -12.23 -7.85 -11.21
C ARG A 150 -12.39 -9.29 -10.74
N TRP A 151 -13.54 -9.63 -10.15
CA TRP A 151 -13.88 -11.00 -9.75
C TRP A 151 -13.79 -11.97 -10.94
N LEU A 152 -14.40 -11.63 -12.07
CA LEU A 152 -14.37 -12.47 -13.27
C LEU A 152 -12.95 -12.61 -13.83
N SER A 153 -12.15 -11.54 -13.83
CA SER A 153 -10.74 -11.56 -14.25
C SER A 153 -9.88 -12.48 -13.38
N TYR A 154 -10.01 -12.39 -12.05
CA TYR A 154 -9.28 -13.27 -11.14
C TYR A 154 -9.71 -14.73 -11.27
N LEU A 155 -11.02 -14.98 -11.37
CA LEU A 155 -11.56 -16.33 -11.55
C LEU A 155 -11.06 -16.97 -12.86
N ALA A 156 -11.15 -16.25 -13.97
CA ALA A 156 -10.72 -16.73 -15.28
C ALA A 156 -9.21 -17.03 -15.30
N THR A 157 -8.39 -16.11 -14.78
CA THR A 157 -6.93 -16.28 -14.76
C THR A 157 -6.51 -17.41 -13.82
N ALA A 158 -7.22 -17.60 -12.69
CA ALA A 158 -7.01 -18.73 -11.80
C ALA A 158 -7.26 -20.07 -12.49
N VAL A 159 -8.39 -20.21 -13.18
CA VAL A 159 -8.74 -21.44 -13.92
C VAL A 159 -7.70 -21.74 -15.01
N LEU A 160 -7.20 -20.73 -15.71
CA LEU A 160 -6.17 -20.91 -16.74
C LEU A 160 -4.82 -21.35 -16.17
N ALA A 161 -4.28 -20.61 -15.19
CA ALA A 161 -2.97 -20.89 -14.62
C ALA A 161 -2.96 -22.23 -13.87
N GLY A 162 -3.96 -22.44 -13.00
CA GLY A 162 -4.10 -23.67 -12.23
C GLY A 162 -4.41 -24.87 -13.12
N GLY A 163 -5.19 -24.69 -14.19
CA GLY A 163 -5.50 -25.74 -15.15
C GLY A 163 -4.27 -26.27 -15.88
N ILE A 164 -3.43 -25.37 -16.43
CA ILE A 164 -2.22 -25.78 -17.15
C ILE A 164 -1.28 -26.56 -16.21
N LEU A 165 -1.05 -26.05 -15.00
CA LEU A 165 -0.16 -26.70 -14.04
C LEU A 165 -0.74 -28.02 -13.51
N PHE A 166 -2.05 -28.08 -13.24
CA PHE A 166 -2.75 -29.30 -12.85
C PHE A 166 -2.60 -30.39 -13.91
N LEU A 167 -2.80 -30.05 -15.19
CA LEU A 167 -2.66 -31.02 -16.27
C LEU A 167 -1.24 -31.58 -16.34
N ALA A 168 -0.23 -30.70 -16.26
CA ALA A 168 1.18 -31.06 -16.37
C ALA A 168 1.69 -31.90 -15.19
N VAL A 169 1.32 -31.52 -13.95
CA VAL A 169 1.93 -32.08 -12.72
C VAL A 169 1.04 -33.13 -12.05
N VAL A 170 -0.28 -33.06 -12.23
CA VAL A 170 -1.25 -33.96 -11.59
C VAL A 170 -1.84 -34.96 -12.57
N TRP A 171 -2.54 -34.47 -13.61
CA TRP A 171 -3.37 -35.32 -14.49
C TRP A 171 -2.55 -36.25 -15.38
N HIS A 172 -1.69 -35.72 -16.24
CA HIS A 172 -0.91 -36.53 -17.19
C HIS A 172 0.01 -37.54 -16.48
N PRO A 173 0.73 -37.17 -15.40
CA PRO A 173 1.51 -38.15 -14.63
C PRO A 173 0.65 -39.22 -13.95
N ALA A 174 -0.58 -38.92 -13.52
CA ALA A 174 -1.47 -39.92 -12.95
C ALA A 174 -1.92 -40.95 -14.00
N LEU A 175 -2.34 -40.50 -15.19
CA LEU A 175 -2.75 -41.38 -16.29
C LEU A 175 -1.63 -42.28 -16.78
N LYS A 176 -0.40 -41.75 -16.94
CA LYS A 176 0.75 -42.54 -17.37
C LYS A 176 1.07 -43.69 -16.40
N MET A 177 0.77 -43.52 -15.11
CA MET A 177 1.02 -44.56 -14.11
C MET A 177 -0.07 -45.63 -14.04
N THR A 178 -1.31 -45.29 -14.39
CA THR A 178 -2.43 -46.24 -14.33
C THR A 178 -2.65 -46.96 -15.66
N GLY A 179 -2.18 -46.41 -16.78
CA GLY A 179 -2.42 -46.96 -18.12
C GLY A 179 -3.83 -46.70 -18.66
N GLU A 180 -4.65 -45.93 -17.94
CA GLU A 180 -6.09 -45.73 -18.23
C GLU A 180 -6.37 -44.53 -19.17
N GLY A 181 -5.40 -44.16 -20.01
CA GLY A 181 -5.39 -42.91 -20.78
C GLY A 181 -6.31 -42.79 -22.01
N PRO A 182 -6.46 -43.81 -22.89
CA PRO A 182 -7.03 -43.58 -24.23
C PRO A 182 -8.55 -43.32 -24.29
N ALA A 183 -9.32 -43.70 -23.28
CA ALA A 183 -10.80 -43.67 -23.33
C ALA A 183 -11.45 -42.52 -22.54
N LEU A 184 -10.66 -41.66 -21.87
CA LEU A 184 -11.19 -40.57 -21.06
C LEU A 184 -11.42 -39.31 -21.93
N ASN A 185 -12.61 -38.71 -21.81
CA ASN A 185 -12.94 -37.44 -22.47
C ASN A 185 -13.20 -36.31 -21.44
N PRO A 186 -12.16 -35.84 -20.74
CA PRO A 186 -12.33 -34.80 -19.73
C PRO A 186 -12.60 -33.41 -20.36
N PRO A 187 -13.32 -32.52 -19.65
CA PRO A 187 -13.81 -31.25 -20.21
C PRO A 187 -12.73 -30.15 -20.30
N TRP A 188 -11.45 -30.49 -20.43
CA TRP A 188 -10.33 -29.53 -20.35
C TRP A 188 -10.40 -28.42 -21.39
N ARG A 189 -10.79 -28.76 -22.63
CA ARG A 189 -10.92 -27.78 -23.72
C ARG A 189 -12.09 -26.83 -23.46
N THR A 190 -13.21 -27.35 -22.97
CA THR A 190 -14.40 -26.55 -22.64
C THR A 190 -14.13 -25.63 -21.46
N LEU A 191 -13.47 -26.12 -20.40
CA LEU A 191 -13.08 -25.31 -19.25
C LEU A 191 -12.09 -24.20 -19.63
N ALA A 192 -11.07 -24.54 -20.42
CA ALA A 192 -10.09 -23.56 -20.90
C ALA A 192 -10.75 -22.51 -21.82
N ALA A 193 -11.59 -22.93 -22.76
CA ALA A 193 -12.31 -22.02 -23.64
C ALA A 193 -13.27 -21.10 -22.86
N GLY A 194 -14.02 -21.64 -21.89
CA GLY A 194 -14.88 -20.86 -21.01
C GLY A 194 -14.11 -19.83 -20.20
N ALA A 195 -12.96 -20.22 -19.62
CA ALA A 195 -12.10 -19.31 -18.86
C ALA A 195 -11.48 -18.21 -19.74
N VAL A 196 -11.04 -18.55 -20.96
CA VAL A 196 -10.56 -17.56 -21.94
C VAL A 196 -11.66 -16.58 -22.33
N THR A 197 -12.85 -17.07 -22.68
CA THR A 197 -13.99 -16.21 -23.02
C THR A 197 -14.33 -15.29 -21.86
N LEU A 198 -14.35 -15.82 -20.64
CA LEU A 198 -14.60 -15.03 -19.44
C LEU A 198 -13.54 -13.95 -19.24
N LEU A 199 -12.26 -14.27 -19.45
CA LEU A 199 -11.17 -13.31 -19.35
C LEU A 199 -11.29 -12.19 -20.39
N VAL A 200 -11.63 -12.52 -21.64
CA VAL A 200 -11.83 -11.51 -22.70
C VAL A 200 -13.00 -10.58 -22.34
N VAL A 201 -14.14 -11.15 -21.93
CA VAL A 201 -15.31 -10.36 -21.52
C VAL A 201 -14.98 -9.47 -20.33
N ALA A 202 -14.28 -10.01 -19.32
CA ALA A 202 -13.89 -9.24 -18.14
C ALA A 202 -12.91 -8.10 -18.47
N ASN A 203 -11.96 -8.30 -19.38
CA ASN A 203 -11.05 -7.23 -19.84
C ASN A 203 -11.75 -6.18 -20.71
N LEU A 204 -12.77 -6.56 -21.49
CA LEU A 204 -13.56 -5.60 -22.26
C LEU A 204 -14.48 -4.79 -21.34
N LEU A 205 -15.17 -5.44 -20.41
CA LEU A 205 -16.00 -4.74 -19.43
C LEU A 205 -15.15 -3.85 -18.52
N GLY A 206 -14.01 -4.34 -18.04
CA GLY A 206 -13.15 -3.62 -17.13
C GLY A 206 -12.64 -2.29 -17.68
N ILE A 207 -12.27 -2.22 -18.97
CA ILE A 207 -11.82 -0.95 -19.56
C ILE A 207 -12.99 0.03 -19.74
N LEU A 208 -14.19 -0.46 -20.05
CA LEU A 208 -15.39 0.37 -20.16
C LEU A 208 -15.85 0.90 -18.79
N PHE A 209 -15.77 0.06 -17.75
CA PHE A 209 -16.04 0.48 -16.38
C PHE A 209 -14.99 1.47 -15.90
N GLN A 210 -13.70 1.24 -16.14
CA GLN A 210 -12.64 2.17 -15.75
C GLN A 210 -12.76 3.51 -16.49
N ALA A 211 -12.98 3.48 -17.82
CA ALA A 211 -13.18 4.69 -18.60
C ALA A 211 -14.46 5.41 -18.20
N GLY A 212 -15.52 4.68 -17.84
CA GLY A 212 -16.74 5.23 -17.28
C GLY A 212 -16.45 5.94 -15.97
N GLN A 213 -15.75 5.27 -15.07
CA GLN A 213 -15.35 5.84 -13.80
C GLN A 213 -14.59 7.13 -13.99
N VAL A 214 -13.63 7.24 -14.92
CA VAL A 214 -12.95 8.52 -15.21
C VAL A 214 -13.90 9.53 -15.87
N ALA A 215 -14.79 9.10 -16.76
CA ALA A 215 -15.74 10.00 -17.42
C ALA A 215 -16.88 10.50 -16.51
N GLY A 216 -16.99 9.97 -15.28
CA GLY A 216 -18.11 10.29 -14.38
C GLY A 216 -19.39 9.52 -14.71
N LEU A 217 -19.24 8.41 -15.43
CA LEU A 217 -20.31 7.53 -15.87
C LEU A 217 -20.20 6.19 -15.14
N ALA A 218 -21.32 5.49 -14.97
CA ALA A 218 -21.28 4.11 -14.47
C ALA A 218 -20.50 3.18 -15.42
N ILE A 219 -20.60 3.42 -16.73
CA ILE A 219 -19.85 2.73 -17.78
C ILE A 219 -19.69 3.67 -18.99
N ALA A 220 -18.50 3.72 -19.58
CA ALA A 220 -18.28 4.51 -20.79
C ALA A 220 -18.74 3.74 -22.04
N PRO A 221 -19.40 4.40 -23.01
CA PRO A 221 -19.59 3.83 -24.34
C PRO A 221 -18.24 3.50 -25.01
N PRO A 222 -18.16 2.47 -25.88
CA PRO A 222 -16.91 2.07 -26.54
C PRO A 222 -16.23 3.15 -27.38
N TRP A 223 -16.96 4.19 -27.79
CA TRP A 223 -16.47 5.34 -28.57
C TRP A 223 -16.19 6.58 -27.72
N HIS A 224 -16.26 6.48 -26.38
CA HIS A 224 -16.05 7.63 -25.51
C HIS A 224 -14.57 8.10 -25.55
N PRO A 225 -14.28 9.42 -25.64
CA PRO A 225 -12.91 9.93 -25.71
C PRO A 225 -12.01 9.52 -24.53
N ALA A 226 -12.60 9.36 -23.34
CA ALA A 226 -11.88 8.88 -22.15
C ALA A 226 -11.23 7.49 -22.37
N LEU A 227 -11.76 6.65 -23.25
CA LEU A 227 -11.20 5.33 -23.54
C LEU A 227 -9.85 5.45 -24.25
N HIS A 228 -9.74 6.32 -25.25
CA HIS A 228 -8.49 6.57 -25.97
C HIS A 228 -7.43 7.07 -25.00
N ARG A 229 -7.77 8.12 -24.25
CA ARG A 229 -6.84 8.70 -23.29
C ARG A 229 -6.43 7.67 -22.23
N LEU A 230 -7.35 6.84 -21.73
CA LEU A 230 -7.05 5.86 -20.69
C LEU A 230 -6.08 4.79 -21.22
N LEU A 231 -6.29 4.32 -22.45
CA LEU A 231 -5.48 3.26 -23.05
C LEU A 231 -4.07 3.72 -23.44
N PHE A 232 -3.93 4.95 -23.93
CA PHE A 232 -2.68 5.41 -24.56
C PHE A 232 -1.92 6.45 -23.76
N ASP A 233 -2.60 7.21 -22.89
CA ASP A 233 -1.98 8.30 -22.12
C ASP A 233 -1.68 7.91 -20.66
N THR A 234 -2.07 6.71 -20.22
CA THR A 234 -1.86 6.25 -18.84
C THR A 234 -1.05 4.95 -18.74
N LYS A 235 -0.32 4.77 -17.63
CA LYS A 235 0.38 3.52 -17.30
C LYS A 235 -0.58 2.34 -17.16
N TYR A 236 -1.78 2.58 -16.64
CA TYR A 236 -2.85 1.58 -16.57
C TYR A 236 -3.22 1.04 -17.94
N GLY A 237 -3.42 1.96 -18.90
CA GLY A 237 -3.69 1.63 -20.29
C GLY A 237 -2.62 0.73 -20.89
N ALA A 238 -1.34 1.05 -20.65
CA ALA A 238 -0.23 0.22 -21.07
C ALA A 238 -0.29 -1.20 -20.47
N HIS A 239 -0.49 -1.32 -19.15
CA HIS A 239 -0.66 -2.62 -18.50
C HIS A 239 -1.90 -3.38 -19.01
N TRP A 240 -2.95 -2.67 -19.41
CA TRP A 240 -4.17 -3.24 -19.99
C TRP A 240 -3.94 -3.77 -21.41
N LEU A 241 -3.23 -3.01 -22.24
CA LEU A 241 -2.85 -3.43 -23.60
C LEU A 241 -1.94 -4.67 -23.56
N ILE A 242 -0.98 -4.70 -22.64
CA ILE A 242 -0.15 -5.89 -22.38
C ILE A 242 -1.04 -7.09 -22.03
N ARG A 243 -2.02 -6.94 -21.13
CA ARG A 243 -2.97 -8.01 -20.78
C ARG A 243 -3.76 -8.51 -21.98
N PHE A 244 -4.22 -7.64 -22.87
CA PHE A 244 -4.90 -8.05 -24.11
C PHE A 244 -3.99 -8.88 -25.00
N VAL A 245 -2.76 -8.41 -25.25
CA VAL A 245 -1.77 -9.15 -26.05
C VAL A 245 -1.50 -10.52 -25.45
N LEU A 246 -1.25 -10.59 -24.13
CA LEU A 246 -1.03 -11.85 -23.44
C LEU A 246 -2.25 -12.78 -23.50
N THR A 247 -3.47 -12.23 -23.46
CA THR A 247 -4.71 -13.01 -23.62
C THR A 247 -4.79 -13.65 -25.01
N PHE A 248 -4.41 -12.94 -26.07
CA PHE A 248 -4.31 -13.51 -27.42
C PHE A 248 -3.24 -14.62 -27.51
N VAL A 249 -2.11 -14.45 -26.83
CA VAL A 249 -1.06 -15.48 -26.71
C VAL A 249 -1.61 -16.72 -26.02
N VAL A 250 -2.38 -16.58 -24.93
CA VAL A 250 -3.06 -17.69 -24.26
C VAL A 250 -4.04 -18.39 -25.20
N ILE A 251 -4.89 -17.66 -25.93
CA ILE A 251 -5.82 -18.23 -26.91
C ILE A 251 -5.07 -19.10 -27.93
N ARG A 252 -4.01 -18.55 -28.55
CA ARG A 252 -3.22 -19.21 -29.59
C ARG A 252 -2.55 -20.49 -29.10
N PHE A 253 -2.01 -20.48 -27.88
CA PHE A 253 -1.16 -21.55 -27.38
C PHE A 253 -1.87 -22.51 -26.40
N LEU A 254 -3.08 -22.20 -25.94
CA LEU A 254 -3.85 -23.09 -25.08
C LEU A 254 -4.98 -23.81 -25.85
N VAL A 255 -5.73 -23.07 -26.67
CA VAL A 255 -6.91 -23.61 -27.37
C VAL A 255 -6.52 -24.26 -28.70
N LEU A 256 -5.51 -23.70 -29.38
CA LEU A 256 -5.07 -24.13 -30.72
C LEU A 256 -3.75 -24.90 -30.71
N ALA A 257 -3.18 -25.18 -29.54
CA ALA A 257 -1.89 -25.88 -29.44
C ALA A 257 -1.97 -27.32 -29.95
N LYS A 258 -0.95 -27.68 -30.73
CA LYS A 258 -0.72 -29.05 -31.22
C LYS A 258 0.43 -29.73 -30.48
N LYS A 259 1.33 -28.97 -29.85
CA LYS A 259 2.52 -29.48 -29.14
C LYS A 259 2.48 -29.15 -27.65
N ASP A 260 3.09 -29.99 -26.82
CA ASP A 260 3.17 -29.75 -25.37
C ASP A 260 4.03 -28.52 -25.00
N GLN A 261 5.06 -28.20 -25.79
CA GLN A 261 5.88 -26.99 -25.57
C GLN A 261 5.06 -25.70 -25.73
N GLU A 262 4.07 -25.68 -26.63
CA GLU A 262 3.19 -24.52 -26.84
C GLU A 262 2.38 -24.22 -25.57
N ARG A 263 1.96 -25.25 -24.82
CA ARG A 263 1.19 -25.07 -23.57
C ARG A 263 1.99 -24.34 -22.48
N TRP A 264 3.32 -24.48 -22.47
CA TRP A 264 4.17 -23.73 -21.54
C TRP A 264 4.29 -22.25 -21.90
N LEU A 265 4.14 -21.89 -23.18
CA LEU A 265 4.05 -20.49 -23.60
C LEU A 265 2.72 -19.87 -23.14
N ALA A 266 1.62 -20.62 -23.22
CA ALA A 266 0.34 -20.19 -22.63
C ALA A 266 0.45 -20.03 -21.10
N PHE A 267 1.21 -20.88 -20.42
CA PHE A 267 1.46 -20.74 -18.99
C PHE A 267 2.24 -19.46 -18.68
N ALA A 268 3.34 -19.22 -19.38
CA ALA A 268 4.15 -18.01 -19.23
C ALA A 268 3.33 -16.73 -19.50
N ALA A 269 2.50 -16.73 -20.53
CA ALA A 269 1.58 -15.62 -20.81
C ALA A 269 0.56 -15.42 -19.68
N THR A 270 0.03 -16.50 -19.12
CA THR A 270 -0.88 -16.42 -17.95
C THR A 270 -0.17 -15.86 -16.72
N LEU A 271 1.10 -16.21 -16.49
CA LEU A 271 1.91 -15.60 -15.41
C LEU A 271 2.12 -14.10 -15.66
N GLY A 272 2.36 -13.69 -16.90
CA GLY A 272 2.43 -12.29 -17.27
C GLY A 272 1.13 -11.53 -16.93
N ILE A 273 -0.03 -12.14 -17.22
CA ILE A 273 -1.34 -11.56 -16.85
C ILE A 273 -1.46 -11.42 -15.33
N LEU A 274 -1.11 -12.45 -14.55
CA LEU A 274 -1.09 -12.33 -13.09
C LEU A 274 -0.18 -11.21 -12.60
N PHE A 275 1.02 -11.08 -13.19
CA PHE A 275 1.97 -10.04 -12.83
C PHE A 275 1.42 -8.64 -13.11
N THR A 276 0.72 -8.44 -14.23
CA THR A 276 0.08 -7.14 -14.50
C THR A 276 -1.02 -6.78 -13.48
N PHE A 277 -1.66 -7.73 -12.80
CA PHE A 277 -2.57 -7.41 -11.70
C PHE A 277 -1.79 -6.89 -10.49
N SER A 278 -0.65 -7.49 -10.16
CA SER A 278 0.19 -7.03 -9.06
C SER A 278 0.81 -5.65 -9.32
N LEU A 279 1.12 -5.33 -10.58
CA LEU A 279 1.56 -4.00 -10.99
C LEU A 279 0.47 -2.92 -10.88
N ASN A 280 -0.80 -3.30 -10.81
CA ASN A 280 -1.94 -2.38 -10.61
C ASN A 280 -2.65 -2.66 -9.27
N SER A 281 -1.88 -3.04 -8.24
CA SER A 281 -2.39 -3.37 -6.91
C SER A 281 -1.89 -2.38 -5.85
N HIS A 282 -2.49 -2.40 -4.66
CA HIS A 282 -1.97 -1.67 -3.48
C HIS A 282 -0.51 -1.98 -3.17
N ALA A 283 0.01 -3.11 -3.63
CA ALA A 283 1.41 -3.47 -3.46
C ALA A 283 2.36 -2.62 -4.33
N ALA A 284 1.89 -2.16 -5.50
CA ALA A 284 2.67 -1.31 -6.40
C ALA A 284 2.79 0.14 -5.91
N ALA A 285 1.91 0.57 -4.99
CA ALA A 285 1.90 1.90 -4.41
C ALA A 285 2.85 2.08 -3.22
N GLU A 286 3.46 0.99 -2.71
CA GLU A 286 4.36 1.06 -1.56
C GLU A 286 5.66 1.81 -1.89
N PRO A 287 6.24 2.61 -0.96
CA PRO A 287 7.47 3.38 -1.22
C PRO A 287 8.65 2.53 -1.73
N GLN A 288 8.70 1.26 -1.30
CA GLN A 288 9.61 0.25 -1.85
C GLN A 288 8.79 -0.90 -2.46
N PRO A 289 8.37 -0.78 -3.72
CA PRO A 289 7.29 -1.59 -4.27
C PRO A 289 7.72 -3.02 -4.64
N PHE A 290 9.02 -3.30 -4.74
CA PHE A 290 9.52 -4.59 -5.23
C PHE A 290 9.01 -5.78 -4.40
N PHE A 291 9.20 -5.77 -3.07
CA PHE A 291 8.79 -6.88 -2.20
C PHE A 291 7.27 -7.01 -2.06
N PRO A 292 6.51 -5.91 -1.85
CA PRO A 292 5.06 -5.95 -1.91
C PRO A 292 4.52 -6.52 -3.22
N ILE A 293 5.00 -6.06 -4.39
CA ILE A 293 4.59 -6.60 -5.70
C ILE A 293 4.90 -8.09 -5.79
N ALA A 294 6.11 -8.51 -5.38
CA ALA A 294 6.49 -9.92 -5.42
C ALA A 294 5.61 -10.79 -4.50
N ALA A 295 5.30 -10.30 -3.30
CA ALA A 295 4.41 -11.00 -2.37
C ALA A 295 2.98 -11.09 -2.92
N ASP A 296 2.46 -10.01 -3.50
CA ASP A 296 1.15 -9.97 -4.15
C ASP A 296 1.08 -10.95 -5.34
N PHE A 297 2.11 -10.94 -6.20
CA PHE A 297 2.21 -11.86 -7.33
C PHE A 297 2.25 -13.33 -6.88
N LEU A 298 3.05 -13.64 -5.87
CA LEU A 298 3.12 -14.99 -5.29
C LEU A 298 1.80 -15.39 -4.62
N HIS A 299 1.11 -14.45 -3.97
CA HIS A 299 -0.23 -14.67 -3.40
C HIS A 299 -1.23 -15.05 -4.49
N LEU A 300 -1.30 -14.25 -5.56
CA LEU A 300 -2.18 -14.47 -6.71
C LEU A 300 -1.84 -15.78 -7.42
N LEU A 301 -0.55 -16.09 -7.62
CA LEU A 301 -0.11 -17.35 -8.21
C LEU A 301 -0.49 -18.55 -7.35
N GLY A 302 -0.26 -18.48 -6.04
CA GLY A 302 -0.66 -19.52 -5.08
C GLY A 302 -2.16 -19.77 -5.15
N ALA A 303 -2.96 -18.71 -5.10
CA ALA A 303 -4.42 -18.76 -5.20
C ALA A 303 -4.87 -19.34 -6.56
N ALA A 304 -4.27 -18.89 -7.65
CA ALA A 304 -4.58 -19.35 -9.00
C ALA A 304 -4.30 -20.85 -9.18
N VAL A 305 -3.13 -21.32 -8.71
CA VAL A 305 -2.75 -22.73 -8.77
C VAL A 305 -3.69 -23.60 -7.94
N TRP A 306 -4.06 -23.16 -6.74
CA TRP A 306 -4.93 -23.92 -5.85
C TRP A 306 -6.38 -23.94 -6.35
N VAL A 307 -6.98 -22.78 -6.56
CA VAL A 307 -8.39 -22.65 -6.96
C VAL A 307 -8.62 -23.18 -8.38
N GLY A 308 -7.75 -22.82 -9.33
CA GLY A 308 -7.84 -23.33 -10.70
C GLY A 308 -7.61 -24.84 -10.75
N GLY A 309 -6.66 -25.35 -9.96
CA GLY A 309 -6.42 -26.78 -9.85
C GLY A 309 -7.60 -27.55 -9.21
N LEU A 310 -8.34 -26.95 -8.26
CA LEU A 310 -9.58 -27.53 -7.72
C LEU A 310 -10.65 -27.68 -8.80
N VAL A 311 -10.87 -26.66 -9.64
CA VAL A 311 -11.83 -26.71 -10.75
C VAL A 311 -11.49 -27.85 -11.71
N TYR A 312 -10.21 -27.99 -12.05
CA TYR A 312 -9.75 -29.10 -12.89
C TYR A 312 -9.84 -30.45 -12.18
N LEU A 313 -9.57 -30.52 -10.87
CA LEU A 313 -9.76 -31.76 -10.11
C LEU A 313 -11.21 -32.23 -10.15
N VAL A 314 -12.19 -31.33 -9.97
CA VAL A 314 -13.62 -31.66 -10.11
C VAL A 314 -13.93 -32.16 -11.51
N GLY A 315 -13.47 -31.46 -12.56
CA GLY A 315 -13.65 -31.89 -13.94
C GLY A 315 -13.05 -33.27 -14.24
N GLY A 316 -11.91 -33.58 -13.61
CA GLY A 316 -11.22 -34.86 -13.76
C GLY A 316 -11.93 -35.99 -13.04
N VAL A 317 -12.38 -35.76 -11.81
CA VAL A 317 -13.20 -36.71 -11.06
C VAL A 317 -14.54 -36.95 -11.75
N TRP A 318 -15.11 -35.93 -12.41
CA TRP A 318 -16.32 -36.08 -13.22
C TRP A 318 -16.07 -36.92 -14.48
N ALA A 319 -14.95 -36.70 -15.17
CA ALA A 319 -14.57 -37.46 -16.36
C ALA A 319 -14.37 -38.96 -16.10
N VAL A 320 -13.95 -39.34 -14.90
CA VAL A 320 -13.73 -40.75 -14.53
C VAL A 320 -15.01 -41.45 -14.04
N ARG A 321 -16.17 -40.78 -14.03
CA ARG A 321 -17.44 -41.38 -13.56
C ARG A 321 -17.85 -42.62 -14.35
N GLU A 322 -17.53 -42.63 -15.65
CA GLU A 322 -17.89 -43.70 -16.60
C GLU A 322 -16.87 -44.84 -16.62
N VAL A 323 -15.76 -44.69 -15.88
CA VAL A 323 -14.73 -45.71 -15.73
C VAL A 323 -15.20 -46.79 -14.75
N PRO A 324 -14.91 -48.08 -14.99
CA PRO A 324 -15.20 -49.17 -14.06
C PRO A 324 -14.69 -48.89 -12.64
N ALA A 325 -15.45 -49.30 -11.62
CA ALA A 325 -15.19 -48.92 -10.23
C ALA A 325 -13.76 -49.18 -9.72
N PRO A 326 -13.09 -50.32 -10.01
CA PRO A 326 -11.71 -50.54 -9.58
C PRO A 326 -10.71 -49.57 -10.23
N ALA A 327 -10.90 -49.28 -11.52
CA ALA A 327 -10.07 -48.36 -12.30
C ALA A 327 -10.25 -46.91 -11.82
N ARG A 328 -11.52 -46.48 -11.67
CA ARG A 328 -11.88 -45.18 -11.09
C ARG A 328 -11.26 -44.96 -9.72
N THR A 329 -11.27 -45.99 -8.87
CA THR A 329 -10.67 -45.96 -7.52
C THR A 329 -9.16 -45.76 -7.60
N ARG A 330 -8.45 -46.54 -8.42
CA ARG A 330 -6.99 -46.41 -8.60
C ARG A 330 -6.59 -45.05 -9.13
N LEU A 331 -7.28 -44.55 -10.15
CA LEU A 331 -6.98 -43.23 -10.73
C LEU A 331 -7.21 -42.11 -9.71
N THR A 332 -8.35 -42.12 -9.02
CA THR A 332 -8.67 -41.10 -8.00
C THR A 332 -7.67 -41.15 -6.83
N ALA A 333 -7.29 -42.34 -6.35
CA ALA A 333 -6.28 -42.52 -5.30
C ALA A 333 -4.88 -41.97 -5.67
N ARG A 334 -4.58 -41.80 -6.97
CA ARG A 334 -3.35 -41.18 -7.47
C ARG A 334 -3.47 -39.67 -7.70
N LEU A 335 -4.66 -39.19 -8.03
CA LEU A 335 -4.94 -37.76 -8.23
C LEU A 335 -4.91 -37.00 -6.91
N ILE A 336 -5.60 -37.50 -5.87
CA ILE A 336 -5.75 -36.80 -4.58
C ILE A 336 -4.39 -36.36 -4.01
N PRO A 337 -3.41 -37.26 -3.76
CA PRO A 337 -2.20 -36.87 -3.04
C PRO A 337 -1.29 -35.93 -3.85
N ARG A 338 -1.32 -36.03 -5.18
CA ARG A 338 -0.57 -35.13 -6.06
C ARG A 338 -1.12 -33.72 -6.00
N PHE A 339 -2.44 -33.60 -6.12
CA PHE A 339 -3.09 -32.32 -5.99
C PHE A 339 -2.95 -31.76 -4.57
N SER A 340 -3.12 -32.58 -3.53
CA SER A 340 -2.94 -32.14 -2.14
C SER A 340 -1.52 -31.61 -1.88
N GLY A 341 -0.48 -32.21 -2.47
CA GLY A 341 0.88 -31.68 -2.39
C GLY A 341 1.00 -30.28 -2.99
N LEU A 342 0.45 -30.07 -4.18
CA LEU A 342 0.41 -28.75 -4.84
C LEU A 342 -0.40 -27.74 -4.03
N ALA A 343 -1.57 -28.14 -3.53
CA ALA A 343 -2.45 -27.32 -2.71
C ALA A 343 -1.79 -26.90 -1.40
N MET A 344 -1.06 -27.78 -0.70
CA MET A 344 -0.34 -27.42 0.52
C MET A 344 0.73 -26.36 0.28
N ILE A 345 1.49 -26.45 -0.81
CA ILE A 345 2.49 -25.43 -1.18
C ILE A 345 1.78 -24.11 -1.47
N SER A 346 0.74 -24.12 -2.29
CA SER A 346 -0.06 -22.93 -2.60
C SER A 346 -0.64 -22.27 -1.35
N VAL A 347 -1.29 -23.05 -0.47
CA VAL A 347 -1.88 -22.56 0.78
C VAL A 347 -0.81 -21.97 1.71
N GLY A 348 0.37 -22.59 1.79
CA GLY A 348 1.50 -22.03 2.55
C GLY A 348 1.96 -20.67 2.01
N VAL A 349 2.11 -20.55 0.69
CA VAL A 349 2.46 -19.27 0.03
C VAL A 349 1.38 -18.21 0.28
N ILE A 350 0.11 -18.55 0.08
CA ILE A 350 -1.05 -17.67 0.33
C ILE A 350 -1.05 -17.19 1.79
N GLY A 351 -0.83 -18.10 2.74
CA GLY A 351 -0.80 -17.79 4.17
C GLY A 351 0.31 -16.79 4.52
N LEU A 352 1.55 -17.06 4.09
CA LEU A 352 2.70 -16.20 4.36
C LEU A 352 2.55 -14.81 3.73
N THR A 353 2.21 -14.77 2.44
CA THR A 353 2.02 -13.51 1.70
C THR A 353 0.77 -12.75 2.17
N GLY A 354 -0.26 -13.45 2.63
CA GLY A 354 -1.46 -12.87 3.20
C GLY A 354 -1.21 -12.20 4.55
N VAL A 355 -0.46 -12.85 5.45
CA VAL A 355 -0.03 -12.25 6.72
C VAL A 355 0.86 -11.03 6.47
N TYR A 356 1.81 -11.13 5.55
CA TYR A 356 2.65 -10.00 5.15
C TYR A 356 1.82 -8.82 4.62
N SER A 357 0.86 -9.09 3.74
CA SER A 357 -0.03 -8.05 3.20
C SER A 357 -0.94 -7.43 4.27
N ALA A 358 -1.46 -8.23 5.20
CA ALA A 358 -2.28 -7.74 6.31
C ALA A 358 -1.47 -6.84 7.26
N TYR A 359 -0.22 -7.22 7.55
CA TYR A 359 0.70 -6.41 8.33
C TYR A 359 0.94 -5.03 7.70
N LEU A 360 1.19 -4.98 6.39
CA LEU A 360 1.41 -3.70 5.69
C LEU A 360 0.17 -2.81 5.68
N ARG A 361 -1.02 -3.39 5.49
CA ARG A 361 -2.24 -2.66 5.09
C ARG A 361 -3.24 -2.40 6.23
N VAL A 362 -3.20 -3.17 7.31
CA VAL A 362 -4.14 -3.03 8.45
C VAL A 362 -3.51 -2.24 9.60
N GLY A 363 -2.25 -2.51 9.97
CA GLY A 363 -1.47 -1.72 10.92
C GLY A 363 -1.87 -1.83 12.41
N SER A 364 -3.16 -1.97 12.74
CA SER A 364 -3.66 -2.09 14.13
C SER A 364 -4.89 -3.01 14.26
N PHE A 365 -5.22 -3.41 15.48
CA PHE A 365 -6.42 -4.22 15.75
C PHE A 365 -7.72 -3.41 15.55
N ASP A 366 -7.74 -2.14 15.95
CA ASP A 366 -8.91 -1.28 15.77
C ASP A 366 -9.21 -1.04 14.29
N ALA A 367 -8.18 -0.89 13.46
CA ALA A 367 -8.34 -0.81 12.01
C ALA A 367 -8.91 -2.12 11.41
N LEU A 368 -8.69 -3.28 12.05
CA LEU A 368 -9.21 -4.56 11.58
C LEU A 368 -10.74 -4.70 11.75
N THR A 369 -11.30 -4.16 12.84
CA THR A 369 -12.75 -4.27 13.14
C THR A 369 -13.53 -3.00 12.78
N GLY A 370 -12.89 -1.83 12.90
CA GLY A 370 -13.46 -0.52 12.63
C GLY A 370 -13.58 -0.18 11.15
N SER A 371 -12.63 -0.63 10.31
CA SER A 371 -12.62 -0.27 8.87
C SER A 371 -13.39 -1.27 7.99
N LEU A 372 -13.92 -0.78 6.85
CA LEU A 372 -14.51 -1.63 5.82
C LEU A 372 -13.48 -2.66 5.29
N TYR A 373 -12.25 -2.22 5.06
CA TYR A 373 -11.15 -3.07 4.61
C TYR A 373 -10.90 -4.25 5.58
N GLY A 374 -10.79 -3.96 6.87
CA GLY A 374 -10.58 -4.95 7.91
C GLY A 374 -11.75 -5.96 8.01
N ARG A 375 -12.99 -5.47 7.93
CA ARG A 375 -14.18 -6.35 7.92
C ARG A 375 -14.20 -7.28 6.71
N VAL A 376 -13.86 -6.79 5.51
CA VAL A 376 -13.78 -7.65 4.32
C VAL A 376 -12.64 -8.68 4.45
N LEU A 377 -11.50 -8.32 5.07
CA LEU A 377 -10.43 -9.28 5.39
C LEU A 377 -10.90 -10.38 6.35
N LEU A 378 -11.69 -10.02 7.37
CA LEU A 378 -12.27 -10.99 8.31
C LEU A 378 -13.23 -11.94 7.59
N VAL A 379 -14.09 -11.44 6.71
CA VAL A 379 -14.98 -12.27 5.87
C VAL A 379 -14.16 -13.22 4.98
N LYS A 380 -13.10 -12.71 4.33
CA LYS A 380 -12.19 -13.53 3.51
C LYS A 380 -11.54 -14.64 4.35
N THR A 381 -11.10 -14.32 5.56
CA THR A 381 -10.49 -15.29 6.48
C THR A 381 -11.52 -16.34 6.94
N LEU A 382 -12.76 -15.92 7.22
CA LEU A 382 -13.84 -16.81 7.61
C LEU A 382 -14.23 -17.78 6.48
N LEU A 383 -14.30 -17.31 5.22
CA LEU A 383 -14.57 -18.15 4.05
C LEU A 383 -13.44 -19.14 3.75
N PHE A 384 -12.21 -18.79 4.13
CA PHE A 384 -11.04 -19.66 3.94
C PHE A 384 -11.01 -20.85 4.91
N LEU A 385 -11.53 -20.70 6.13
CA LEU A 385 -11.50 -21.75 7.16
C LEU A 385 -12.22 -23.06 6.75
N PRO A 386 -13.47 -23.04 6.24
CA PRO A 386 -14.13 -24.26 5.75
C PRO A 386 -13.34 -24.97 4.65
N MET A 387 -12.68 -24.22 3.76
CA MET A 387 -11.85 -24.81 2.69
C MET A 387 -10.65 -25.58 3.27
N LEU A 388 -10.00 -25.05 4.32
CA LEU A 388 -8.92 -25.76 5.01
C LEU A 388 -9.43 -27.03 5.69
N VAL A 389 -10.61 -26.98 6.32
CA VAL A 389 -11.22 -28.15 6.95
C VAL A 389 -11.54 -29.24 5.92
N LEU A 390 -12.17 -28.88 4.80
CA LEU A 390 -12.47 -29.81 3.71
C LEU A 390 -11.19 -30.40 3.09
N GLY A 391 -10.17 -29.56 2.87
CA GLY A 391 -8.85 -30.00 2.40
C GLY A 391 -8.16 -30.96 3.38
N ALA A 392 -8.24 -30.70 4.69
CA ALA A 392 -7.71 -31.57 5.73
C ALA A 392 -8.46 -32.91 5.81
N LEU A 393 -9.79 -32.90 5.72
CA LEU A 393 -10.61 -34.13 5.64
C LEU A 393 -10.20 -34.97 4.42
N ASN A 394 -10.02 -34.32 3.27
CA ASN A 394 -9.62 -34.98 2.03
C ASN A 394 -8.20 -35.57 2.12
N LEU A 395 -7.25 -34.86 2.72
CA LEU A 395 -5.87 -35.32 2.90
C LEU A 395 -5.73 -36.43 3.95
N LEU A 396 -6.38 -36.26 5.12
CA LEU A 396 -6.18 -37.12 6.29
C LEU A 396 -7.09 -38.35 6.33
N HIS A 397 -8.29 -38.27 5.74
CA HIS A 397 -9.29 -39.36 5.81
C HIS A 397 -9.62 -39.95 4.43
N THR A 398 -9.97 -39.11 3.45
CA THR A 398 -10.38 -39.59 2.12
C THR A 398 -9.21 -40.23 1.37
N SER A 399 -8.04 -39.58 1.37
CA SER A 399 -6.86 -40.03 0.64
C SER A 399 -6.32 -41.41 1.10
N PRO A 400 -6.10 -41.66 2.41
CA PRO A 400 -5.62 -42.97 2.87
C PRO A 400 -6.63 -44.09 2.61
N THR A 401 -7.92 -43.81 2.76
CA THR A 401 -8.99 -44.79 2.52
C THR A 401 -9.05 -45.19 1.04
N MET A 402 -9.04 -44.20 0.12
CA MET A 402 -8.96 -44.43 -1.32
C MET A 402 -7.74 -45.27 -1.73
N ARG A 403 -6.57 -45.01 -1.12
CA ARG A 403 -5.34 -45.77 -1.40
C ARG A 403 -5.45 -47.24 -0.98
N ARG A 404 -5.97 -47.52 0.21
CA ARG A 404 -6.20 -48.90 0.69
C ARG A 404 -7.15 -49.67 -0.23
N MET A 405 -8.25 -49.04 -0.64
CA MET A 405 -9.23 -49.64 -1.56
C MET A 405 -8.62 -49.89 -2.95
N ALA A 406 -7.77 -48.98 -3.42
CA ALA A 406 -7.05 -49.13 -4.68
C ALA A 406 -6.02 -50.27 -4.64
N GLU A 407 -5.32 -50.46 -3.51
CA GLU A 407 -4.37 -51.56 -3.29
C GLU A 407 -5.07 -52.92 -3.23
N GLN A 408 -6.27 -52.96 -2.66
CA GLN A 408 -7.12 -54.16 -2.59
C GLN A 408 -7.90 -54.44 -3.89
N ALA A 409 -7.75 -53.60 -4.92
CA ALA A 409 -8.49 -53.65 -6.18
C ALA A 409 -10.03 -53.68 -6.02
N THR A 410 -10.54 -53.12 -4.92
CA THR A 410 -11.98 -53.04 -4.64
C THR A 410 -12.62 -51.83 -5.32
N GLY A 411 -13.93 -51.90 -5.57
CA GLY A 411 -14.70 -50.72 -5.98
C GLY A 411 -14.74 -49.64 -4.87
N ASP A 412 -15.13 -48.42 -5.24
CA ASP A 412 -15.04 -47.24 -4.35
C ASP A 412 -16.13 -47.12 -3.27
N GLY A 413 -17.14 -48.00 -3.25
CA GLY A 413 -18.22 -47.97 -2.26
C GLY A 413 -18.96 -46.62 -2.17
N GLY A 414 -18.96 -45.83 -3.26
CA GLY A 414 -19.52 -44.48 -3.27
C GLY A 414 -18.61 -43.37 -2.71
N LEU A 415 -17.39 -43.69 -2.27
CA LEU A 415 -16.43 -42.72 -1.73
C LEU A 415 -16.01 -41.67 -2.76
N VAL A 416 -15.82 -42.05 -4.03
CA VAL A 416 -15.50 -41.10 -5.12
C VAL A 416 -16.65 -40.11 -5.33
N HIS A 417 -17.90 -40.56 -5.20
CA HIS A 417 -19.07 -39.68 -5.29
C HIS A 417 -19.09 -38.66 -4.14
N ARG A 418 -18.85 -39.10 -2.90
CA ARG A 418 -18.74 -38.21 -1.73
C ARG A 418 -17.58 -37.24 -1.87
N PHE A 419 -16.42 -37.72 -2.29
CA PHE A 419 -15.24 -36.89 -2.56
C PHE A 419 -15.55 -35.81 -3.59
N ARG A 420 -16.21 -36.16 -4.69
CA ARG A 420 -16.66 -35.19 -5.69
C ARG A 420 -17.53 -34.10 -5.07
N GLY A 421 -18.51 -34.47 -4.24
CA GLY A 421 -19.37 -33.51 -3.54
C GLY A 421 -18.59 -32.55 -2.64
N LEU A 422 -17.61 -33.07 -1.88
CA LEU A 422 -16.74 -32.24 -1.02
C LEU A 422 -15.89 -31.27 -1.82
N VAL A 423 -15.22 -31.73 -2.88
CA VAL A 423 -14.39 -30.86 -3.73
C VAL A 423 -15.25 -29.86 -4.51
N SER A 424 -16.45 -30.23 -4.94
CA SER A 424 -17.40 -29.27 -5.54
C SER A 424 -17.83 -28.19 -4.54
N ALA A 425 -18.03 -28.53 -3.26
CA ALA A 425 -18.27 -27.54 -2.22
C ALA A 425 -17.06 -26.63 -2.00
N GLU A 426 -15.83 -27.18 -2.00
CA GLU A 426 -14.60 -26.37 -1.93
C GLU A 426 -14.51 -25.36 -3.09
N VAL A 427 -14.88 -25.75 -4.32
CA VAL A 427 -14.95 -24.82 -5.46
C VAL A 427 -15.99 -23.71 -5.24
N GLY A 428 -17.15 -24.04 -4.67
CA GLY A 428 -18.18 -23.04 -4.32
C GLY A 428 -17.65 -21.99 -3.33
N PHE A 429 -16.99 -22.44 -2.26
CA PHE A 429 -16.31 -21.53 -1.31
C PHE A 429 -15.19 -20.74 -1.99
N ALA A 430 -14.41 -21.33 -2.89
CA ALA A 430 -13.35 -20.63 -3.62
C ALA A 430 -13.90 -19.49 -4.49
N ILE A 431 -15.06 -19.70 -5.14
CA ILE A 431 -15.73 -18.68 -5.97
C ILE A 431 -16.20 -17.52 -5.09
N LEU A 432 -16.82 -17.81 -3.95
CA LEU A 432 -17.23 -16.79 -2.97
C LEU A 432 -16.03 -16.04 -2.37
N LEU A 433 -14.94 -16.76 -2.08
CA LEU A 433 -13.69 -16.19 -1.61
C LEU A 433 -13.12 -15.21 -2.64
N LEU A 434 -13.09 -15.58 -3.94
CA LEU A 434 -12.64 -14.68 -5.00
C LEU A 434 -13.59 -13.49 -5.22
N LEU A 435 -14.89 -13.65 -4.98
CA LEU A 435 -15.84 -12.52 -5.01
C LEU A 435 -15.50 -11.50 -3.90
N SER A 436 -15.19 -11.99 -2.69
CA SER A 436 -14.71 -11.12 -1.60
C SER A 436 -13.41 -10.40 -1.97
N VAL A 437 -12.54 -11.01 -2.78
CA VAL A 437 -11.32 -10.37 -3.29
C VAL A 437 -11.64 -9.24 -4.27
N GLY A 438 -12.60 -9.43 -5.18
CA GLY A 438 -13.07 -8.37 -6.09
C GLY A 438 -13.49 -7.12 -5.30
N LEU A 439 -14.26 -7.31 -4.22
CA LEU A 439 -14.65 -6.23 -3.31
C LEU A 439 -13.43 -5.64 -2.58
N PHE A 440 -12.59 -6.50 -2.02
CA PHE A 440 -11.41 -6.13 -1.24
C PHE A 440 -10.40 -5.27 -2.02
N THR A 441 -10.26 -5.52 -3.32
CA THR A 441 -9.33 -4.76 -4.17
C THR A 441 -9.86 -3.39 -4.61
N SER A 442 -11.15 -3.12 -4.39
CA SER A 442 -11.79 -1.83 -4.69
C SER A 442 -12.03 -0.98 -3.44
N VAL A 443 -11.57 -1.45 -2.27
CA VAL A 443 -11.64 -0.70 -1.00
C VAL A 443 -10.24 -0.17 -0.65
N PRO A 444 -10.13 1.11 -0.23
CA PRO A 444 -8.86 1.66 0.25
C PRO A 444 -8.32 0.88 1.47
N PRO A 445 -6.99 0.71 1.61
CA PRO A 445 -6.37 0.09 2.78
C PRO A 445 -6.81 0.75 4.09
N ALA A 446 -7.10 -0.05 5.12
CA ALA A 446 -7.54 0.45 6.44
C ALA A 446 -6.60 1.53 6.99
N ARG A 447 -5.30 1.34 6.74
CA ARG A 447 -4.23 2.25 7.16
C ARG A 447 -4.23 3.62 6.50
N ALA A 448 -4.73 3.72 5.26
CA ALA A 448 -4.86 5.01 4.59
C ALA A 448 -5.93 5.88 5.29
N ILE A 449 -6.97 5.23 5.84
CA ILE A 449 -8.09 5.88 6.53
C ILE A 449 -7.78 6.10 8.02
N ALA A 450 -7.08 5.18 8.68
CA ALA A 450 -6.75 5.20 10.12
C ALA A 450 -5.73 6.27 10.55
N THR A 451 -5.51 7.31 9.75
CA THR A 451 -4.63 8.43 10.11
C THR A 451 -5.28 9.42 11.07
N GLU A 452 -6.55 9.27 11.45
CA GLU A 452 -7.15 10.07 12.54
C GLU A 452 -6.54 9.65 13.88
N THR A 453 -5.46 10.32 14.27
CA THR A 453 -4.79 10.13 15.56
C THR A 453 -5.21 11.23 16.49
N THR A 454 -6.15 10.93 17.39
CA THR A 454 -6.39 11.78 18.55
C THR A 454 -5.08 11.93 19.34
N ILE A 455 -4.51 13.13 19.37
CA ILE A 455 -3.32 13.45 20.16
C ILE A 455 -3.81 13.76 21.57
N ARG A 456 -3.28 13.05 22.57
CA ARG A 456 -3.63 13.26 23.98
C ARG A 456 -2.36 13.44 24.78
N GLU A 457 -2.19 14.61 25.35
CA GLU A 457 -1.02 14.98 26.16
C GLU A 457 -1.49 15.46 27.54
N THR A 458 -0.61 15.35 28.54
CA THR A 458 -0.92 15.77 29.91
C THR A 458 0.29 16.46 30.51
N ALA A 459 0.07 17.62 31.10
CA ALA A 459 1.10 18.42 31.74
C ALA A 459 0.60 18.93 33.09
N ARG A 460 1.54 19.21 34.00
CA ARG A 460 1.22 19.85 35.29
C ARG A 460 1.66 21.30 35.27
N ALA A 461 0.79 22.17 35.76
CA ALA A 461 1.05 23.58 35.97
C ALA A 461 0.52 23.96 37.35
N ASP A 462 1.43 24.33 38.26
CA ASP A 462 1.12 24.55 39.68
C ASP A 462 0.40 23.35 40.34
N ASP A 463 -0.82 23.57 40.83
CA ASP A 463 -1.75 22.60 41.42
C ASP A 463 -2.67 21.92 40.39
N LEU A 464 -2.58 22.29 39.12
CA LEU A 464 -3.42 21.75 38.04
C LEU A 464 -2.72 20.65 37.26
N GLU A 465 -3.45 19.56 37.00
CA GLU A 465 -3.18 18.58 35.96
C GLU A 465 -4.04 18.93 34.74
N ILE A 466 -3.38 19.35 33.66
CA ILE A 466 -3.99 19.85 32.43
C ILE A 466 -3.82 18.76 31.37
N GLN A 467 -4.93 18.20 30.91
CA GLN A 467 -4.96 17.24 29.82
C GLN A 467 -5.45 17.93 28.55
N LEU A 468 -4.64 17.91 27.49
CA LEU A 468 -4.98 18.41 26.17
C LEU A 468 -5.29 17.23 25.24
N GLU A 469 -6.44 17.28 24.58
CA GLU A 469 -6.84 16.35 23.54
C GLU A 469 -7.13 17.09 22.23
N ILE A 470 -6.58 16.58 21.12
CA ILE A 470 -6.71 17.15 19.79
C ILE A 470 -7.18 16.05 18.84
N ASN A 471 -8.32 16.23 18.19
CA ASN A 471 -8.91 15.24 17.27
C ASN A 471 -9.27 15.91 15.93
N PRO A 472 -8.78 15.44 14.76
CA PRO A 472 -7.99 14.23 14.51
C PRO A 472 -6.47 14.37 14.63
N GLY A 473 -5.97 15.49 15.18
CA GLY A 473 -4.52 15.74 15.36
C GLY A 473 -3.78 15.96 14.05
N LYS A 474 -4.44 16.57 13.05
CA LYS A 474 -3.91 16.78 11.69
C LYS A 474 -3.85 18.26 11.31
N VAL A 475 -3.24 18.54 10.18
CA VAL A 475 -3.36 19.85 9.55
C VAL A 475 -4.82 20.08 9.14
N GLY A 476 -5.37 21.25 9.46
CA GLY A 476 -6.78 21.61 9.20
C GLY A 476 -7.64 21.67 10.46
N ILE A 477 -8.96 21.50 10.33
CA ILE A 477 -9.90 21.59 11.45
C ILE A 477 -9.65 20.46 12.46
N ASN A 478 -9.50 20.85 13.73
CA ASN A 478 -9.45 19.93 14.85
C ASN A 478 -10.40 20.39 15.95
N THR A 479 -10.93 19.45 16.71
CA THR A 479 -11.51 19.69 18.03
C THR A 479 -10.39 19.68 19.05
N PHE A 480 -10.32 20.74 19.86
CA PHE A 480 -9.39 20.88 20.98
C PHE A 480 -10.19 20.80 22.28
N GLU A 481 -9.88 19.84 23.14
CA GLU A 481 -10.49 19.67 24.45
C GLU A 481 -9.42 19.76 25.53
N VAL A 482 -9.64 20.62 26.52
CA VAL A 482 -8.80 20.76 27.70
C VAL A 482 -9.58 20.30 28.92
N THR A 483 -9.03 19.38 29.69
CA THR A 483 -9.57 18.95 30.99
C THR A 483 -8.65 19.43 32.11
N LEU A 484 -9.23 20.10 33.09
CA LEU A 484 -8.52 20.61 34.27
C LEU A 484 -8.87 19.78 35.50
N MET A 485 -7.86 19.21 36.14
CA MET A 485 -7.99 18.44 37.39
C MET A 485 -7.06 19.00 38.47
N ALA A 486 -7.51 18.98 39.72
CA ALA A 486 -6.69 19.25 40.90
C ALA A 486 -7.00 18.18 41.95
N ASP A 487 -5.95 17.52 42.49
CA ASP A 487 -6.07 16.42 43.47
C ASP A 487 -7.08 15.31 43.08
N GLY A 488 -7.21 15.05 41.78
CA GLY A 488 -8.12 14.03 41.23
C GLY A 488 -9.59 14.45 41.12
N ALA A 489 -9.93 15.71 41.40
CA ALA A 489 -11.26 16.28 41.18
C ALA A 489 -11.25 17.31 40.03
N PRO A 490 -12.34 17.45 39.26
CA PRO A 490 -12.40 18.46 38.20
C PRO A 490 -12.42 19.88 38.77
N VAL A 491 -11.65 20.78 38.15
CA VAL A 491 -11.60 22.19 38.56
C VAL A 491 -12.68 22.97 37.82
N THR A 492 -13.64 23.51 38.57
CA THR A 492 -14.71 24.37 38.05
C THR A 492 -14.46 25.83 38.46
N GLY A 493 -14.74 26.79 37.57
CA GLY A 493 -14.58 28.22 37.87
C GLY A 493 -13.29 28.89 37.37
N ALA A 494 -12.60 28.33 36.36
CA ALA A 494 -11.63 29.12 35.60
C ALA A 494 -12.37 30.23 34.84
N LYS A 495 -11.86 31.47 34.90
CA LYS A 495 -12.45 32.63 34.19
C LYS A 495 -12.28 32.51 32.69
N GLU A 496 -11.15 31.94 32.26
CA GLU A 496 -10.81 31.77 30.87
C GLU A 496 -9.81 30.63 30.71
N VAL A 497 -9.98 29.81 29.68
CA VAL A 497 -9.00 28.81 29.27
C VAL A 497 -8.68 29.05 27.79
N GLY A 498 -7.41 29.30 27.48
CA GLY A 498 -6.95 29.58 26.13
C GLY A 498 -5.89 28.58 25.66
N LEU A 499 -5.76 28.45 24.35
CA LEU A 499 -4.65 27.76 23.69
C LEU A 499 -3.94 28.74 22.76
N GLN A 500 -2.61 28.72 22.77
CA GLN A 500 -1.76 29.42 21.82
C GLN A 500 -0.93 28.40 21.04
N PHE A 501 -0.88 28.53 19.72
CA PHE A 501 -0.23 27.60 18.82
C PHE A 501 0.95 28.29 18.14
N THR A 502 2.15 27.72 18.27
CA THR A 502 3.38 28.22 17.66
C THR A 502 4.09 27.08 16.92
N PRO A 503 4.29 27.16 15.59
CA PRO A 503 5.08 26.18 14.87
C PRO A 503 6.57 26.33 15.23
N THR A 504 7.31 25.23 15.25
CA THR A 504 8.72 25.23 15.69
C THR A 504 9.73 25.31 14.55
N GLY A 505 9.35 24.88 13.34
CA GLY A 505 10.20 24.84 12.16
C GLY A 505 10.05 26.05 11.22
N VAL A 506 9.08 26.93 11.46
CA VAL A 506 8.79 28.13 10.65
C VAL A 506 8.48 29.31 11.56
N ASP A 507 9.06 30.48 11.28
CA ASP A 507 8.81 31.72 12.01
C ASP A 507 7.46 32.32 11.57
N LEU A 508 6.37 31.83 12.17
CA LEU A 508 5.02 32.35 11.99
C LEU A 508 4.50 32.98 13.29
N PRO A 509 3.69 34.06 13.19
CA PRO A 509 3.05 34.63 14.36
C PRO A 509 2.13 33.59 15.02
N PRO A 510 2.15 33.50 16.36
CA PRO A 510 1.35 32.52 17.08
C PRO A 510 -0.15 32.81 16.94
N SER A 511 -0.94 31.77 16.76
CA SER A 511 -2.41 31.85 16.76
C SER A 511 -2.96 31.50 18.13
N GLN A 512 -4.17 31.97 18.47
CA GLN A 512 -4.77 31.70 19.77
C GLN A 512 -6.27 31.46 19.67
N ILE A 513 -6.81 30.67 20.59
CA ILE A 513 -8.25 30.44 20.77
C ILE A 513 -8.61 30.38 22.25
N THR A 514 -9.77 30.94 22.60
CA THR A 514 -10.40 30.76 23.91
C THR A 514 -11.42 29.62 23.84
N LEU A 515 -11.37 28.70 24.79
CA LEU A 515 -12.19 27.49 24.84
C LEU A 515 -13.51 27.76 25.59
N ALA A 516 -14.61 27.16 25.12
CA ALA A 516 -15.91 27.22 25.78
C ALA A 516 -16.02 26.17 26.90
N GLU A 517 -16.57 26.55 28.06
CA GLU A 517 -16.77 25.63 29.18
C GLU A 517 -17.89 24.63 28.89
N MET A 518 -17.60 23.34 29.08
CA MET A 518 -18.53 22.22 28.87
C MET A 518 -19.06 21.63 30.20
N GLY A 519 -18.58 22.13 31.34
CA GLY A 519 -18.86 21.62 32.67
C GLY A 519 -17.88 20.52 33.12
N GLU A 520 -17.82 20.27 34.44
CA GLU A 520 -16.92 19.29 35.06
C GLU A 520 -15.44 19.50 34.69
N GLY A 521 -14.98 20.76 34.66
CA GLY A 521 -13.58 21.11 34.36
C GLY A 521 -13.14 20.85 32.93
N ARG A 522 -14.09 20.64 31.99
CA ARG A 522 -13.81 20.45 30.56
C ARG A 522 -14.11 21.70 29.76
N TYR A 523 -13.23 21.97 28.80
CA TYR A 523 -13.27 23.13 27.92
C TYR A 523 -13.04 22.68 26.48
N ARG A 524 -13.80 23.20 25.53
CA ARG A 524 -13.74 22.78 24.11
C ARG A 524 -13.77 23.96 23.16
N ALA A 525 -13.02 23.84 22.06
CA ALA A 525 -13.25 24.62 20.85
C ALA A 525 -12.87 23.83 19.59
N GLU A 526 -13.27 24.35 18.44
CA GLU A 526 -13.01 23.77 17.14
C GLU A 526 -12.41 24.82 16.19
N GLY A 527 -11.45 24.41 15.37
CA GLY A 527 -10.91 25.27 14.32
C GLY A 527 -9.61 24.77 13.71
N ALA A 528 -9.09 25.50 12.73
CA ALA A 528 -7.93 25.12 11.94
C ALA A 528 -6.62 25.79 12.42
N PHE A 529 -6.26 25.55 13.69
CA PHE A 529 -5.10 26.22 14.31
C PHE A 529 -3.76 25.55 14.03
N LEU A 530 -3.78 24.27 13.65
CA LEU A 530 -2.61 23.50 13.23
C LEU A 530 -2.50 23.59 11.70
N SER A 531 -1.93 24.68 11.20
CA SER A 531 -2.00 25.05 9.78
C SER A 531 -0.90 24.46 8.89
N LEU A 532 0.11 23.81 9.48
CA LEU A 532 1.27 23.25 8.80
C LEU A 532 1.66 21.88 9.38
N PRO A 533 2.19 20.97 8.53
CA PRO A 533 2.73 19.69 8.98
C PRO A 533 4.09 19.91 9.66
N ASP A 534 4.07 20.33 10.92
CA ASP A 534 5.24 20.65 11.74
C ASP A 534 5.07 20.12 13.18
N THR A 535 6.11 20.24 14.00
CA THR A 535 5.96 20.16 15.45
C THR A 535 5.47 21.51 15.97
N TRP A 536 4.35 21.49 16.69
CA TRP A 536 3.73 22.67 17.28
C TRP A 536 4.00 22.72 18.77
N GLN A 537 4.37 23.90 19.28
CA GLN A 537 4.24 24.23 20.69
C GLN A 537 2.82 24.76 20.91
N VAL A 538 2.04 24.02 21.69
CA VAL A 538 0.70 24.43 22.12
C VAL A 538 0.79 24.83 23.58
N GLN A 539 0.65 26.12 23.87
CA GLN A 539 0.60 26.62 25.24
C GLN A 539 -0.84 26.76 25.68
N THR A 540 -1.21 26.11 26.78
CA THR A 540 -2.49 26.36 27.46
C THR A 540 -2.30 27.43 28.51
N SER A 541 -3.22 28.40 28.55
CA SER A 541 -3.33 29.40 29.61
C SER A 541 -4.65 29.20 30.38
N VAL A 542 -4.57 29.20 31.71
CA VAL A 542 -5.73 29.05 32.60
C VAL A 542 -5.79 30.25 33.53
N ARG A 543 -6.78 31.11 33.33
CA ARG A 543 -7.00 32.30 34.16
C ARG A 543 -7.94 31.99 35.32
N ARG A 544 -7.48 32.24 36.54
CA ARG A 544 -8.21 31.88 37.77
C ARG A 544 -8.52 33.11 38.61
N GLU A 545 -9.65 33.08 39.32
CA GLU A 545 -10.03 34.19 40.19
C GLU A 545 -9.16 34.22 41.46
N GLY A 546 -8.49 35.35 41.71
CA GLY A 546 -7.67 35.54 42.92
C GLY A 546 -6.37 34.72 42.97
N GLN A 547 -5.99 34.06 41.88
CA GLN A 547 -4.73 33.31 41.73
C GLN A 547 -3.95 33.76 40.49
N PHE A 548 -2.70 33.35 40.40
CA PHE A 548 -1.88 33.55 39.20
C PHE A 548 -2.35 32.64 38.05
N ASP A 549 -2.20 33.13 36.82
CA ASP A 549 -2.50 32.38 35.61
C ASP A 549 -1.53 31.19 35.50
N ALA A 550 -2.07 30.01 35.23
CA ALA A 550 -1.28 28.80 35.03
C ALA A 550 -1.03 28.59 33.55
N PHE A 551 0.20 28.18 33.20
CA PHE A 551 0.61 27.91 31.82
C PHE A 551 1.20 26.51 31.70
N ALA A 552 0.79 25.77 30.67
CA ALA A 552 1.37 24.47 30.32
C ALA A 552 1.74 24.45 28.84
N ASN A 553 2.92 23.93 28.51
CA ASN A 553 3.38 23.80 27.13
C ASN A 553 3.32 22.34 26.71
N PHE A 554 2.74 22.09 25.54
CA PHE A 554 2.63 20.78 24.91
C PHE A 554 3.38 20.79 23.58
N THR A 555 4.13 19.72 23.31
CA THR A 555 4.79 19.53 22.02
C THR A 555 3.96 18.55 21.19
N VAL A 556 3.30 19.07 20.16
CA VAL A 556 2.30 18.34 19.35
C VAL A 556 2.88 18.11 17.95
N PRO A 557 3.28 16.88 17.59
CA PRO A 557 3.72 16.58 16.23
C PRO A 557 2.49 16.43 15.31
N VAL A 558 2.36 17.33 14.33
CA VAL A 558 1.24 17.34 13.38
C VAL A 558 1.77 17.08 11.99
N GLY A 559 1.37 16.00 11.33
CA GLY A 559 1.82 15.67 9.97
C GLY A 559 3.33 15.35 9.84
N THR A 560 4.13 15.54 10.89
CA THR A 560 5.54 15.18 10.97
C THR A 560 5.65 13.69 11.30
N THR A 561 5.67 12.86 10.26
CA THR A 561 6.21 11.52 10.44
C THR A 561 7.71 11.66 10.66
N ALA A 562 8.15 11.64 11.92
CA ALA A 562 9.54 11.40 12.24
C ALA A 562 9.95 10.12 11.50
N ALA A 563 10.85 10.28 10.52
CA ALA A 563 11.37 9.19 9.71
C ALA A 563 12.33 8.30 10.56
N THR A 564 11.84 7.70 11.65
CA THR A 564 12.43 6.58 12.40
C THR A 564 12.86 5.37 11.56
N ALA A 565 13.90 5.46 10.73
CA ALA A 565 14.78 4.33 10.42
C ALA A 565 14.07 2.99 10.16
N TYR A 566 14.02 2.11 11.15
CA TYR A 566 13.53 0.73 11.17
C TYR A 566 14.21 -0.28 10.20
N PRO A 567 14.76 -1.37 10.76
CA PRO A 567 15.58 -2.33 10.05
C PRO A 567 14.68 -3.37 9.37
N TRP A 568 14.07 -2.99 8.25
CA TRP A 568 13.21 -3.86 7.41
C TRP A 568 13.90 -5.18 7.00
N ASN A 569 15.22 -5.18 6.93
CA ASN A 569 16.06 -6.36 6.68
C ASN A 569 15.89 -7.48 7.72
N ARG A 570 15.54 -7.18 8.98
CA ARG A 570 15.39 -8.20 10.03
C ARG A 570 14.05 -8.94 9.97
N VAL A 571 12.94 -8.23 9.75
CA VAL A 571 11.60 -8.83 9.62
C VAL A 571 11.50 -9.63 8.31
N ASN A 572 12.04 -9.08 7.21
CA ASN A 572 12.08 -9.77 5.92
C ASN A 572 12.98 -11.01 5.96
N GLY A 573 14.12 -10.96 6.68
CA GLY A 573 15.00 -12.11 6.90
C GLY A 573 14.32 -13.24 7.67
N ILE A 574 13.54 -12.93 8.71
CA ILE A 574 12.80 -13.93 9.50
C ILE A 574 11.71 -14.59 8.66
N LEU A 575 10.95 -13.82 7.87
CA LEU A 575 9.88 -14.35 7.00
C LEU A 575 10.43 -15.21 5.84
N LEU A 576 11.58 -14.84 5.26
CA LEU A 576 12.28 -15.63 4.25
C LEU A 576 12.87 -16.94 4.82
N LEU A 577 13.45 -16.89 6.02
CA LEU A 577 13.94 -18.09 6.72
C LEU A 577 12.77 -19.02 7.10
N ALA A 578 11.64 -18.46 7.54
CA ALA A 578 10.42 -19.22 7.81
C ALA A 578 9.85 -19.85 6.53
N GLY A 579 9.81 -19.10 5.41
CA GLY A 579 9.40 -19.59 4.10
C GLY A 579 10.32 -20.68 3.56
N ALA A 580 11.63 -20.52 3.66
CA ALA A 580 12.63 -21.51 3.27
C ALA A 580 12.54 -22.78 4.16
N ALA A 581 12.33 -22.62 5.46
CA ALA A 581 12.12 -23.75 6.37
C ALA A 581 10.82 -24.50 6.06
N LEU A 582 9.72 -23.78 5.80
CA LEU A 582 8.44 -24.36 5.38
C LEU A 582 8.56 -25.09 4.03
N PHE A 583 9.30 -24.51 3.08
CA PHE A 583 9.62 -25.15 1.80
C PHE A 583 10.40 -26.46 2.03
N LEU A 584 11.49 -26.43 2.79
CA LEU A 584 12.31 -27.61 3.11
C LEU A 584 11.48 -28.70 3.83
N VAL A 585 10.58 -28.33 4.72
CA VAL A 585 9.64 -29.26 5.38
C VAL A 585 8.61 -29.82 4.38
N ALA A 586 8.11 -29.01 3.44
CA ALA A 586 7.16 -29.43 2.41
C ALA A 586 7.77 -30.37 1.36
N VAL A 587 9.07 -30.27 1.08
CA VAL A 587 9.76 -31.15 0.11
C VAL A 587 10.26 -32.46 0.74
N ARG A 588 10.36 -32.56 2.08
CA ARG A 588 10.75 -33.81 2.79
C ARG A 588 9.96 -35.07 2.40
N PRO A 589 8.62 -35.07 2.26
CA PRO A 589 7.89 -36.27 1.83
C PRO A 589 8.16 -36.67 0.36
N LEU A 590 8.74 -35.79 -0.47
CA LEU A 590 9.23 -36.12 -1.82
C LEU A 590 10.62 -36.78 -1.80
N GLU A 591 11.36 -36.72 -0.68
CA GLU A 591 12.70 -37.32 -0.53
C GLU A 591 12.68 -38.84 -0.49
N GLN A 592 11.58 -39.47 -0.05
CA GLN A 592 11.62 -40.89 0.31
C GLN A 592 11.62 -41.87 -0.88
N LYS A 593 11.46 -41.42 -2.15
CA LYS A 593 11.37 -42.39 -3.27
C LYS A 593 12.25 -42.25 -4.49
N LYS A 594 12.85 -41.11 -4.89
CA LYS A 594 13.76 -41.07 -6.07
C LYS A 594 14.82 -39.96 -6.01
N ALA A 595 15.92 -40.21 -5.32
CA ALA A 595 17.01 -39.25 -5.09
C ALA A 595 17.94 -38.93 -6.28
N ARG A 596 17.74 -39.46 -7.50
CA ARG A 596 18.71 -39.29 -8.61
C ARG A 596 18.33 -38.32 -9.73
N ALA A 597 17.06 -37.98 -9.91
CA ALA A 597 16.64 -37.17 -11.07
C ALA A 597 16.57 -35.65 -10.83
N TRP A 598 16.61 -35.20 -9.57
CA TRP A 598 16.40 -33.77 -9.21
C TRP A 598 17.68 -33.03 -8.80
N GLY A 599 18.85 -33.67 -8.87
CA GLY A 599 20.14 -33.01 -8.61
C GLY A 599 20.43 -31.83 -9.54
N THR A 600 19.88 -31.86 -10.75
CA THR A 600 20.00 -30.80 -11.77
C THR A 600 19.12 -29.58 -11.54
N VAL A 601 18.09 -29.68 -10.69
CA VAL A 601 17.21 -28.55 -10.31
C VAL A 601 17.63 -27.95 -8.95
N ARG A 602 18.28 -28.75 -8.10
CA ARG A 602 18.79 -28.33 -6.78
C ARG A 602 19.83 -27.22 -6.86
N GLY A 603 20.82 -27.37 -7.75
CA GLY A 603 21.89 -26.39 -7.91
C GLY A 603 21.38 -25.01 -8.35
N PRO A 604 20.60 -24.92 -9.44
CA PRO A 604 20.08 -23.65 -9.93
C PRO A 604 19.07 -22.99 -8.99
N ALA A 605 18.18 -23.74 -8.33
CA ALA A 605 17.19 -23.17 -7.41
C ALA A 605 17.81 -22.70 -6.08
N LEU A 606 18.79 -23.44 -5.55
CA LEU A 606 19.58 -23.01 -4.40
C LEU A 606 20.50 -21.85 -4.77
N ALA A 607 21.09 -21.85 -5.96
CA ALA A 607 21.88 -20.73 -6.47
C ALA A 607 21.01 -19.48 -6.72
N LEU A 608 19.78 -19.62 -7.24
CA LEU A 608 18.83 -18.51 -7.37
C LEU A 608 18.38 -17.97 -6.01
N ALA A 609 18.13 -18.84 -5.03
CA ALA A 609 17.82 -18.44 -3.67
C ALA A 609 19.01 -17.75 -2.98
N VAL A 610 20.23 -18.27 -3.17
CA VAL A 610 21.47 -17.68 -2.64
C VAL A 610 21.82 -16.37 -3.35
N VAL A 611 21.63 -16.27 -4.67
CA VAL A 611 21.79 -15.03 -5.43
C VAL A 611 20.72 -14.02 -5.05
N ALA A 612 19.47 -14.42 -4.82
CA ALA A 612 18.43 -13.53 -4.29
C ALA A 612 18.76 -13.05 -2.87
N VAL A 613 19.35 -13.91 -2.02
CA VAL A 613 19.89 -13.55 -0.70
C VAL A 613 21.13 -12.64 -0.82
N PHE A 614 21.99 -12.85 -1.81
CA PHE A 614 23.21 -12.06 -2.02
C PHE A 614 22.89 -10.67 -2.62
N VAL A 615 21.93 -10.60 -3.53
CA VAL A 615 21.35 -9.34 -4.03
C VAL A 615 20.60 -8.60 -2.91
N PHE A 616 20.02 -9.32 -1.94
CA PHE A 616 19.44 -8.78 -0.70
C PHE A 616 20.49 -8.23 0.29
N PHE A 617 21.77 -8.62 0.17
CA PHE A 617 22.89 -8.08 0.96
C PHE A 617 23.73 -7.04 0.22
N LEU A 618 23.44 -6.72 -1.05
CA LEU A 618 23.95 -5.50 -1.64
C LEU A 618 23.29 -4.35 -0.88
N PRO A 619 24.05 -3.54 -0.12
CA PRO A 619 23.44 -2.41 0.57
C PRO A 619 22.76 -1.53 -0.48
N ALA A 620 21.45 -1.30 -0.34
CA ALA A 620 20.90 -0.03 -0.76
C ALA A 620 21.80 1.02 -0.10
N SER A 621 22.43 1.87 -0.91
CA SER A 621 23.45 2.81 -0.46
C SER A 621 23.00 3.46 0.85
N VAL A 622 23.80 3.26 1.90
CA VAL A 622 23.55 3.63 3.31
C VAL A 622 23.36 5.15 3.49
N ASP A 623 23.45 5.89 2.40
CA ASP A 623 23.67 7.32 2.28
C ASP A 623 22.36 8.12 2.27
N GLU A 624 21.22 7.46 2.05
CA GLU A 624 19.88 8.09 2.13
C GLU A 624 19.27 8.08 3.54
N LEU A 625 19.90 7.42 4.52
CA LEU A 625 19.31 7.15 5.85
C LEU A 625 19.99 7.87 7.02
N LEU A 626 21.07 8.61 6.78
CA LEU A 626 21.74 9.37 7.83
C LEU A 626 20.96 10.67 8.09
N VAL A 627 20.38 10.78 9.28
CA VAL A 627 19.75 12.01 9.79
C VAL A 627 20.82 12.82 10.49
N ASN A 628 20.93 14.11 10.17
CA ASN A 628 21.87 15.02 10.82
C ASN A 628 21.54 15.12 12.31
N PRO A 629 22.42 14.66 13.22
CA PRO A 629 22.18 14.72 14.65
C PRO A 629 22.43 16.11 15.24
N ILE A 630 23.05 17.02 14.47
CA ILE A 630 23.41 18.37 14.91
C ILE A 630 22.39 19.38 14.40
N PRO A 631 21.66 20.08 15.29
CA PRO A 631 20.74 21.13 14.88
C PRO A 631 21.46 22.26 14.11
N PRO A 632 20.87 22.80 13.03
CA PRO A 632 21.43 23.91 12.26
C PRO A 632 21.27 25.25 13.00
N ASN A 633 21.90 25.38 14.17
CA ASN A 633 21.93 26.60 14.96
C ASN A 633 23.15 27.48 14.59
N ARG A 634 23.19 28.71 15.11
CA ARG A 634 24.26 29.68 14.79
C ARG A 634 25.66 29.16 15.10
N GLU A 635 25.82 28.40 16.18
CA GLU A 635 27.11 27.83 16.60
C GLU A 635 27.59 26.77 15.61
N SER A 636 26.72 25.82 15.24
CA SER A 636 27.03 24.80 14.24
C SER A 636 27.32 25.38 12.85
N VAL A 637 26.61 26.44 12.45
CA VAL A 637 26.82 27.08 11.14
C VAL A 637 28.15 27.84 11.13
N ALA A 638 28.51 28.51 12.24
CA ALA A 638 29.80 29.20 12.37
C ALA A 638 30.98 28.21 12.36
N GLU A 639 30.85 27.08 13.04
CA GLU A 639 31.85 26.02 13.03
C GLU A 639 32.00 25.38 11.64
N GLY A 640 30.87 25.11 10.97
CA GLY A 640 30.85 24.65 9.58
C GLY A 640 31.49 25.66 8.62
N GLN A 641 31.28 26.97 8.82
CA GLN A 641 31.90 28.02 8.02
C GLN A 641 33.43 28.03 8.17
N ALA A 642 33.93 27.89 9.40
CA ALA A 642 35.36 27.85 9.66
C ALA A 642 36.02 26.64 8.96
N LEU A 643 35.38 25.47 9.06
CA LEU A 643 35.83 24.25 8.38
C LEU A 643 35.78 24.40 6.85
N TYR A 644 34.72 25.00 6.32
CA TYR A 644 34.55 25.21 4.87
C TYR A 644 35.66 26.10 4.30
N ARG A 645 36.03 27.18 5.01
CA ARG A 645 37.11 28.09 4.62
C ARG A 645 38.45 27.36 4.47
N VAL A 646 38.70 26.36 5.29
CA VAL A 646 39.96 25.59 5.28
C VAL A 646 39.93 24.45 4.27
N GLN A 647 38.82 23.71 4.20
CA GLN A 647 38.75 22.41 3.50
C GLN A 647 38.07 22.46 2.12
N CYS A 648 37.15 23.40 1.89
CA CYS A 648 36.24 23.38 0.73
C CYS A 648 36.37 24.61 -0.16
N LEU A 649 36.78 25.75 0.39
CA LEU A 649 36.81 27.05 -0.29
C LEU A 649 37.68 27.09 -1.56
N SER A 650 38.83 26.40 -1.56
CA SER A 650 39.73 26.39 -2.72
C SER A 650 39.09 25.80 -3.98
N CYS A 651 38.16 24.85 -3.81
CA CYS A 651 37.47 24.17 -4.90
C CYS A 651 36.07 24.77 -5.14
N HIS A 652 35.26 24.93 -4.10
CA HIS A 652 33.87 25.37 -4.25
C HIS A 652 33.68 26.90 -4.27
N GLY A 653 34.69 27.66 -3.84
CA GLY A 653 34.71 29.12 -3.84
C GLY A 653 33.78 29.77 -2.79
N PRO A 654 33.85 31.10 -2.60
CA PRO A 654 33.09 31.79 -1.56
C PRO A 654 31.59 31.78 -1.80
N THR A 655 31.15 31.60 -3.05
CA THR A 655 29.73 31.51 -3.39
C THR A 655 29.20 30.07 -3.38
N GLY A 656 30.07 29.08 -3.17
CA GLY A 656 29.74 27.66 -3.22
C GLY A 656 29.44 27.12 -4.62
N ARG A 657 29.63 27.92 -5.67
CA ARG A 657 29.22 27.58 -7.05
C ARG A 657 30.29 26.85 -7.86
N GLY A 658 31.39 26.43 -7.22
CA GLY A 658 32.55 25.86 -7.91
C GLY A 658 33.51 26.92 -8.46
N ASP A 659 33.41 28.16 -7.98
CA ASP A 659 34.19 29.32 -8.39
C ASP A 659 35.50 29.49 -7.60
N GLY A 660 35.95 28.44 -6.91
CA GLY A 660 37.23 28.44 -6.21
C GLY A 660 38.41 28.45 -7.18
N PRO A 661 39.57 29.00 -6.78
CA PRO A 661 40.75 29.11 -7.65
C PRO A 661 41.25 27.76 -8.18
N VAL A 662 41.04 26.67 -7.44
CA VAL A 662 41.33 25.30 -7.90
C VAL A 662 40.16 24.73 -8.69
N GLY A 663 38.91 25.02 -8.28
CA GLY A 663 37.68 24.50 -8.89
C GLY A 663 37.56 24.79 -10.38
N LEU A 664 37.99 25.98 -10.81
CA LEU A 664 38.01 26.40 -12.22
C LEU A 664 38.92 25.54 -13.12
N THR A 665 39.82 24.75 -12.55
CA THR A 665 40.77 23.91 -13.29
C THR A 665 40.40 22.41 -13.29
N LEU A 666 39.38 22.01 -12.52
CA LEU A 666 38.98 20.62 -12.39
C LEU A 666 37.99 20.22 -13.49
N ILE A 667 38.08 18.96 -13.94
CA ILE A 667 37.17 18.36 -14.92
C ILE A 667 36.65 17.03 -14.34
N PRO A 668 35.33 16.88 -14.13
CA PRO A 668 34.32 17.96 -14.20
C PRO A 668 34.53 19.02 -13.10
N PRO A 669 33.98 20.25 -13.26
CA PRO A 669 34.07 21.28 -12.23
C PRO A 669 33.36 20.82 -10.94
N PRO A 670 33.72 21.39 -9.77
CA PRO A 670 33.03 21.12 -8.52
C PRO A 670 31.53 21.42 -8.62
N ALA A 671 30.73 20.66 -7.89
CA ALA A 671 29.28 20.83 -7.88
C ALA A 671 28.88 22.23 -7.38
N ASP A 672 27.84 22.79 -8.01
CA ASP A 672 27.18 24.01 -7.55
C ASP A 672 26.38 23.72 -6.27
N LEU A 673 26.96 24.07 -5.12
CA LEU A 673 26.34 23.80 -3.83
C LEU A 673 25.04 24.58 -3.67
N TYR A 674 24.84 25.72 -4.36
CA TYR A 674 23.56 26.43 -4.33
C TYR A 674 22.41 25.57 -4.87
N GLN A 675 22.64 24.83 -5.95
CA GLN A 675 21.63 23.94 -6.55
C GLN A 675 21.46 22.65 -5.76
N HIS A 676 22.58 22.04 -5.35
CA HIS A 676 22.57 20.74 -4.69
C HIS A 676 22.12 20.79 -3.22
N THR A 677 22.08 21.97 -2.60
CA THR A 677 21.61 22.14 -1.23
C THR A 677 20.21 22.74 -1.12
N GLN A 678 19.52 22.99 -2.25
CA GLN A 678 18.12 23.42 -2.26
C GLN A 678 17.22 22.44 -1.47
N PRO A 679 16.17 22.94 -0.80
CA PRO A 679 15.21 22.09 -0.11
C PRO A 679 14.65 20.99 -1.03
N GLY A 680 14.73 19.73 -0.57
CA GLY A 680 14.23 18.56 -1.30
C GLY A 680 15.14 17.99 -2.39
N VAL A 681 16.27 18.62 -2.74
CA VAL A 681 17.16 18.13 -3.82
C VAL A 681 18.02 16.95 -3.38
N HIS A 682 18.77 17.07 -2.28
CA HIS A 682 19.50 15.97 -1.64
C HIS A 682 19.23 16.00 -0.14
N PRO A 683 19.08 14.86 0.56
CA PRO A 683 18.99 14.82 2.02
C PRO A 683 20.36 15.08 2.68
N ASP A 684 20.37 15.52 3.94
CA ASP A 684 21.61 15.83 4.68
C ASP A 684 22.56 14.64 4.76
N GLY A 685 22.04 13.42 4.95
CA GLY A 685 22.84 12.19 4.96
C GLY A 685 23.61 11.94 3.66
N ARG A 686 23.05 12.37 2.52
CA ARG A 686 23.71 12.24 1.22
C ARG A 686 24.84 13.25 1.07
N LEU A 687 24.63 14.50 1.52
CA LEU A 687 25.68 15.52 1.55
C LEU A 687 26.81 15.11 2.49
N TYR A 688 26.46 14.63 3.68
CA TYR A 688 27.38 14.06 4.65
C TYR A 688 28.19 12.90 4.05
N HIS A 689 27.55 11.99 3.30
CA HIS A 689 28.23 10.89 2.64
C HIS A 689 29.27 11.37 1.62
N TRP A 690 28.92 12.33 0.76
CA TRP A 690 29.86 12.86 -0.24
C TRP A 690 31.05 13.58 0.40
N ILE A 691 30.83 14.32 1.48
CA ILE A 691 31.93 14.88 2.29
C ILE A 691 32.76 13.73 2.88
N THR A 692 32.13 12.71 3.44
CA THR A 692 32.79 11.59 4.10
C THR A 692 33.65 10.77 3.14
N ASN A 693 33.13 10.43 1.96
CA ASN A 693 33.71 9.44 1.06
C ASN A 693 34.25 10.00 -0.26
N GLY A 694 34.15 11.32 -0.47
CA GLY A 694 34.44 11.92 -1.77
C GLY A 694 33.43 11.51 -2.84
N VAL A 695 33.67 11.91 -4.09
CA VAL A 695 32.79 11.61 -5.23
C VAL A 695 33.63 11.04 -6.37
N ALA A 696 34.05 9.78 -6.24
CA ALA A 696 34.80 9.04 -7.26
C ALA A 696 33.88 8.06 -8.01
N PRO A 697 34.16 7.71 -9.29
CA PRO A 697 35.29 8.13 -10.13
C PRO A 697 35.05 9.45 -10.88
N ASP A 698 33.82 9.99 -10.79
CA ASP A 698 33.36 11.06 -11.67
C ASP A 698 33.77 12.47 -11.24
N SER A 699 34.38 12.65 -10.07
CA SER A 699 34.90 13.93 -9.58
C SER A 699 36.22 13.75 -8.82
N GLN A 700 36.97 14.85 -8.71
CA GLN A 700 38.22 14.93 -7.94
C GLN A 700 37.97 15.34 -6.48
N MET A 701 36.71 15.27 -6.00
CA MET A 701 36.39 15.59 -4.60
C MET A 701 37.05 14.59 -3.65
N PRO A 702 37.92 15.05 -2.73
CA PRO A 702 38.66 14.17 -1.83
C PRO A 702 37.78 13.59 -0.71
N VAL A 703 38.31 12.58 -0.04
CA VAL A 703 37.69 11.90 1.10
C VAL A 703 37.99 12.67 2.38
N PHE A 704 36.99 13.18 3.11
CA PHE A 704 37.23 13.92 4.36
C PHE A 704 37.08 13.10 5.64
N LYS A 705 36.69 11.82 5.57
CA LYS A 705 36.58 10.97 6.77
C LYS A 705 37.88 10.72 7.53
N GLU A 706 39.01 10.96 6.88
CA GLU A 706 40.35 10.77 7.44
C GLU A 706 40.91 12.07 8.04
N VAL A 707 40.29 13.22 7.74
CA VAL A 707 40.78 14.56 8.10
C VAL A 707 39.84 15.27 9.07
N LEU A 708 38.54 15.00 8.99
CA LEU A 708 37.50 15.58 9.83
C LEU A 708 36.89 14.49 10.73
N THR A 709 36.37 14.89 11.88
CA THR A 709 35.53 14.05 12.74
C THR A 709 34.12 13.91 12.17
N ASP A 710 33.33 13.01 12.74
CA ASP A 710 31.92 12.82 12.37
C ASP A 710 31.10 14.11 12.59
N GLU A 711 31.34 14.77 13.73
CA GLU A 711 30.64 15.99 14.16
C GLU A 711 30.96 17.18 13.24
N GLU A 712 32.25 17.40 12.94
CA GLU A 712 32.72 18.45 12.02
C GLU A 712 32.13 18.32 10.61
N ARG A 713 31.92 17.08 10.12
CA ARG A 713 31.27 16.85 8.83
C ARG A 713 29.78 17.23 8.86
N TRP A 714 29.10 17.06 9.98
CA TRP A 714 27.71 17.52 10.14
C TRP A 714 27.61 19.05 10.26
N HIS A 715 28.56 19.69 10.94
CA HIS A 715 28.67 21.16 10.94
C HIS A 715 28.86 21.72 9.52
N LEU A 716 29.71 21.07 8.70
CA LEU A 716 29.86 21.41 7.27
C LEU A 716 28.55 21.29 6.50
N VAL A 717 27.76 20.23 6.72
CA VAL A 717 26.44 20.07 6.08
C VAL A 717 25.51 21.22 6.45
N ASN A 718 25.47 21.61 7.72
CA ASN A 718 24.67 22.75 8.20
C ASN A 718 25.10 24.08 7.55
N TYR A 719 26.41 24.29 7.37
CA TYR A 719 26.90 25.49 6.69
C TYR A 719 26.60 25.48 5.19
N ILE A 720 26.87 24.41 4.44
CA ILE A 720 26.63 24.43 2.98
C ILE A 720 25.14 24.59 2.63
N ARG A 721 24.23 24.24 3.54
CA ARG A 721 22.78 24.49 3.41
C ARG A 721 22.42 25.97 3.39
N THR A 722 23.26 26.86 3.90
CA THR A 722 22.99 28.31 3.89
C THR A 722 23.12 28.90 2.49
N PHE A 723 23.91 28.30 1.60
CA PHE A 723 24.05 28.75 0.21
C PHE A 723 22.69 28.78 -0.50
N ALA A 724 21.84 27.76 -0.32
CA ALA A 724 20.51 27.72 -0.92
C ALA A 724 19.50 28.72 -0.30
N ARG A 725 19.76 29.20 0.92
CA ARG A 725 18.85 30.10 1.65
C ARG A 725 19.05 31.59 1.32
N GLY A 726 20.12 31.92 0.59
CA GLY A 726 20.41 33.31 0.21
C GLY A 726 20.78 34.22 1.38
N GLU A 727 21.20 33.65 2.51
CA GLU A 727 21.78 34.40 3.61
C GLU A 727 23.18 34.87 3.18
N GLU A 728 23.26 36.04 2.53
CA GLU A 728 24.52 36.73 2.32
C GLU A 728 25.17 37.02 3.68
N ASP A 729 26.46 36.66 3.78
CA ASP A 729 27.34 36.97 4.92
C ASP A 729 27.40 38.49 5.11
N SER A 730 26.54 39.03 5.98
CA SER A 730 26.55 40.44 6.40
C SER A 730 27.78 40.78 7.28
N THR A 731 28.77 39.89 7.34
CA THR A 731 30.02 40.07 8.09
C THR A 731 31.25 39.75 7.24
N GLN A 732 31.47 40.52 6.17
CA GLN A 732 32.84 40.88 5.77
C GLN A 732 32.98 42.41 5.66
N PRO A 733 34.08 42.99 6.18
CA PRO A 733 34.32 44.43 6.15
C PRO A 733 34.57 44.99 4.75
#